data_AF-A0A6G8G178-F1
#
_entry.id   AF-A0A6G8G178-F1
#
_cell.length_a   1.000
_cell.length_b   1.000
_cell.length_c   1.000
_cell.angle_alpha   90.00
_cell.angle_beta   90.00
_cell.angle_gamma   90.00
#
_symmetry.space_group_name_H-M   'P 1'
#
loop_
_entity.id
_entity.type
_entity.pdbx_description
1 polymer ?
#
loop_
_entity_poly.entity_id
_entity_poly.type
_entity_poly.pdbx_seq_one_letter_code
_entity_poly.pdbx_strand_id
1 'polypeptide(L)'
;MSGTAPTGDRPAAPSLATALRGGAAARRRPQRDPDAPGWLATALPDRDALVDLGFAAALCTIALVGMRTGFLGVEWVVAAGIGLVLGLLIGHLAGTLRWMALTTFLVLTATYFLLGGPVAVRDNLVGGVLPTPQTFVDLATWAVTGWKKWLTLLPPVDARGPVVALPWLAGLLGGALTLGVARRWAGVPVVAVAPLALLAASIAFGTSQSAALLVQGVGFAAVLVAWLVVRAHRSRPPVQNGAGRGVRLATGGALVVIALLAGTFAGPTLPGTSAAERREVVRDGLVPPLDVSQFASPLPGYRRYTEPNDAKLYDQVVLRVQGLPSGVPVRFATLDHYDGLVWGAADRSADGVPFQQVGSRIAATREGRSVDVEVTVPDGGYRGNWLPTVGDPTRVQFSGPRADELADALWLNTDTETAVVFAGLLGGETYSMTAVLPEKPAAELPKELDVATGASTGVDTDFLDSRIDAWTSRAEGGAWSKLRAFATAMRTEGTYTDGGTPNSFEKVYLPGHAVSRLSRFVGSSKLAGNDEQYAATLALVGQRLGIPSRVVMGATPQAGGDVRGKDVHAWVEVRLDDGSWYPLGSQTFVPSRDKTPSEQQLKTEEQKVGAQVPPPAGVSPPSVLQGPDQAQNATDVTKRKKNPFDVTAWPLWLQVLAGLVLLVLLAVGYVALLRWLKRRRRRKHVGLGPVPGRAAWVWRDLVAEARSLRVAVPRGVTRREQAHAIDAAVVEASLGAGEPGEPVRAAALPDDVVSASSVAAAVDAVVFGPGEGDPAATDALHGHAEAALTTMRTGVGRWTRLRSDADPRPLLVRRERTGASLAWWRRLRLPNLPRRGGSDPTPA
;
A
#
# COMPACT_ATOMS: atom_id res chain seq x y z
N MET A 1 34.41 90.11 -48.20
CA MET A 1 33.68 89.34 -49.23
C MET A 1 33.86 87.87 -48.91
N SER A 2 32.77 87.10 -49.07
CA SER A 2 32.67 85.65 -48.97
C SER A 2 32.60 85.07 -47.56
N GLY A 3 31.37 84.92 -47.07
CA GLY A 3 31.04 83.98 -46.00
C GLY A 3 30.66 82.62 -46.56
N THR A 4 30.85 81.57 -45.75
CA THR A 4 30.07 80.32 -45.79
C THR A 4 30.20 79.61 -44.43
N ALA A 5 29.05 79.11 -43.98
CA ALA A 5 28.71 78.58 -42.66
C ALA A 5 29.23 77.13 -42.42
N PRO A 6 29.21 76.64 -41.16
CA PRO A 6 29.61 75.28 -40.82
C PRO A 6 28.61 74.23 -41.31
N THR A 7 29.12 73.06 -41.65
CA THR A 7 28.37 71.88 -42.10
C THR A 7 27.39 71.41 -41.03
N GLY A 8 26.09 71.61 -41.30
CA GLY A 8 25.00 71.00 -40.54
C GLY A 8 24.78 69.54 -40.94
N ASP A 9 24.64 68.69 -39.92
CA ASP A 9 24.08 67.35 -40.02
C ASP A 9 22.68 67.40 -40.65
N ARG A 10 22.52 66.72 -41.80
CA ARG A 10 21.19 66.37 -42.31
C ARG A 10 20.77 65.03 -41.70
N PRO A 11 19.54 64.92 -41.16
CA PRO A 11 19.03 63.67 -40.63
C PRO A 11 18.82 62.66 -41.77
N ALA A 12 19.34 61.45 -41.58
CA ALA A 12 19.10 60.32 -42.47
C ALA A 12 17.60 59.99 -42.52
N ALA A 13 17.11 59.74 -43.74
CA ALA A 13 15.76 59.26 -43.99
C ALA A 13 15.47 57.98 -43.18
N PRO A 14 14.26 57.83 -42.62
CA PRO A 14 13.91 56.69 -41.79
C PRO A 14 13.97 55.39 -42.59
N SER A 15 14.65 54.39 -42.03
CA SER A 15 14.78 53.07 -42.64
C SER A 15 13.42 52.36 -42.73
N LEU A 16 13.26 51.58 -43.81
CA LEU A 16 12.15 50.69 -44.14
C LEU A 16 11.75 49.71 -43.01
N ALA A 17 12.56 49.58 -41.94
CA ALA A 17 12.25 48.83 -40.72
C ALA A 17 11.16 49.50 -39.84
N THR A 18 10.90 50.79 -40.04
CA THR A 18 9.90 51.55 -39.27
C THR A 18 8.50 51.50 -39.90
N ALA A 19 8.40 51.19 -41.20
CA ALA A 19 7.14 51.12 -41.95
C ALA A 19 6.41 49.76 -41.85
N LEU A 20 7.05 48.73 -41.29
CA LEU A 20 6.47 47.37 -41.18
C LEU A 20 5.89 47.03 -39.80
N ARG A 21 5.87 47.96 -38.84
CA ARG A 21 5.16 47.79 -37.56
C ARG A 21 3.76 48.42 -37.63
N GLY A 22 2.88 47.77 -38.40
CA GLY A 22 1.44 47.97 -38.31
C GLY A 22 0.92 47.59 -36.92
N GLY A 23 0.07 48.45 -36.36
CA GLY A 23 -0.27 48.48 -34.94
C GLY A 23 -1.19 47.38 -34.43
N ALA A 24 -0.94 46.98 -33.19
CA ALA A 24 -1.96 46.63 -32.20
C ALA A 24 -1.31 46.76 -30.81
N ALA A 25 -1.89 47.59 -29.95
CA ALA A 25 -1.41 47.85 -28.59
C ALA A 25 -1.35 46.54 -27.77
N ALA A 26 -0.14 46.06 -27.48
CA ALA A 26 0.10 44.97 -26.53
C ALA A 26 1.00 45.46 -25.40
N ARG A 27 0.47 45.34 -24.18
CA ARG A 27 1.06 45.74 -22.89
C ARG A 27 2.55 45.41 -22.79
N ARG A 28 3.36 46.40 -22.39
CA ARG A 28 4.80 46.29 -22.10
C ARG A 28 5.08 45.08 -21.19
N ARG A 29 5.84 44.11 -21.70
CA ARG A 29 6.58 43.15 -20.87
C ARG A 29 7.91 43.79 -20.45
N PRO A 30 8.41 43.54 -19.24
CA PRO A 30 9.72 44.07 -18.83
C PRO A 30 10.82 43.48 -19.71
N GLN A 31 11.69 44.36 -20.20
CA GLN A 31 12.84 44.05 -21.05
C GLN A 31 13.84 43.26 -20.20
N ARG A 32 14.18 42.05 -20.66
CA ARG A 32 15.09 41.11 -19.98
C ARG A 32 16.54 41.40 -20.37
N ASP A 33 17.42 41.20 -19.41
CA ASP A 33 18.86 41.36 -19.49
C ASP A 33 19.48 40.42 -20.56
N PRO A 34 20.34 40.90 -21.49
CA PRO A 34 20.87 40.09 -22.60
C PRO A 34 21.89 39.01 -22.19
N ASP A 35 22.46 39.10 -20.98
CA ASP A 35 23.70 38.36 -20.64
C ASP A 35 23.50 37.10 -19.76
N ALA A 36 22.26 36.74 -19.42
CA ALA A 36 22.00 35.49 -18.68
C ALA A 36 22.03 34.26 -19.60
N PRO A 37 22.72 33.14 -19.23
CA PRO A 37 22.77 31.96 -20.07
C PRO A 37 21.35 31.42 -20.32
N GLY A 38 20.95 31.31 -21.60
CA GLY A 38 19.56 31.14 -22.05
C GLY A 38 18.79 29.91 -21.52
N TRP A 39 19.46 28.95 -20.87
CA TRP A 39 18.81 27.83 -20.20
C TRP A 39 18.19 28.21 -18.83
N LEU A 40 18.73 29.21 -18.12
CA LEU A 40 18.16 29.72 -16.86
C LEU A 40 16.86 30.51 -17.13
N ALA A 41 16.83 31.29 -18.21
CA ALA A 41 15.64 32.05 -18.63
C ALA A 41 14.47 31.17 -19.10
N THR A 42 14.76 29.93 -19.52
CA THR A 42 13.74 28.93 -19.95
C THR A 42 13.31 27.97 -18.84
N ALA A 43 14.02 27.95 -17.71
CA ALA A 43 13.69 27.12 -16.55
C ALA A 43 12.61 27.74 -15.64
N LEU A 44 12.44 29.06 -15.68
CA LEU A 44 11.41 29.75 -14.87
C LEU A 44 10.00 29.32 -15.31
N PRO A 45 9.12 28.95 -14.36
CA PRO A 45 7.77 28.50 -14.68
C PRO A 45 6.92 29.67 -15.20
N ASP A 46 6.29 29.47 -16.36
CA ASP A 46 5.25 30.38 -16.84
C ASP A 46 3.98 30.24 -16.00
N ARG A 47 3.05 31.20 -16.08
CA ARG A 47 1.80 31.22 -15.29
C ARG A 47 1.02 29.91 -15.39
N ASP A 48 0.97 29.32 -16.58
CA ASP A 48 0.28 28.04 -16.78
C ASP A 48 0.98 26.86 -16.10
N ALA A 49 2.32 26.90 -16.02
CA ALA A 49 3.12 25.91 -15.32
C ALA A 49 2.94 26.02 -13.80
N LEU A 50 2.84 27.25 -13.26
CA LEU A 50 2.55 27.47 -11.84
C LEU A 50 1.17 26.93 -11.44
N VAL A 51 0.16 27.12 -12.29
CA VAL A 51 -1.18 26.56 -12.05
C VAL A 51 -1.17 25.03 -12.08
N ASP A 52 -0.52 24.42 -13.09
CA ASP A 52 -0.40 22.96 -13.15
C ASP A 52 0.39 22.40 -11.96
N LEU A 53 1.44 23.11 -11.52
CA LEU A 53 2.21 22.77 -10.32
C LEU A 53 1.35 22.83 -9.06
N GLY A 54 0.54 23.88 -8.88
CA GLY A 54 -0.35 24.03 -7.73
C GLY A 54 -1.38 22.90 -7.64
N PHE A 55 -2.04 22.56 -8.75
CA PHE A 55 -2.99 21.44 -8.78
C PHE A 55 -2.30 20.08 -8.56
N ALA A 56 -1.13 19.85 -9.18
CA ALA A 56 -0.36 18.64 -8.97
C ALA A 56 0.07 18.49 -7.50
N ALA A 57 0.57 19.55 -6.88
CA ALA A 57 0.96 19.56 -5.48
C ALA A 57 -0.24 19.27 -4.57
N ALA A 58 -1.39 19.92 -4.80
CA ALA A 58 -2.61 19.69 -4.02
C ALA A 58 -3.11 18.24 -4.12
N LEU A 59 -3.23 17.70 -5.34
CA LEU A 59 -3.69 16.32 -5.55
C LEU A 59 -2.75 15.29 -4.93
N CYS A 60 -1.45 15.43 -5.13
CA CYS A 60 -0.47 14.52 -4.52
C CYS A 60 -0.45 14.64 -2.99
N THR A 61 -0.58 15.85 -2.44
CA THR A 61 -0.68 16.04 -0.98
C THR A 61 -1.92 15.35 -0.42
N ILE A 62 -3.09 15.55 -1.02
CA ILE A 62 -4.34 14.89 -0.61
C ILE A 62 -4.21 13.36 -0.69
N ALA A 63 -3.57 12.84 -1.74
CA ALA A 63 -3.32 11.41 -1.86
C ALA A 63 -2.40 10.90 -0.73
N LEU A 64 -1.27 11.58 -0.47
CA LEU A 64 -0.29 11.20 0.56
C LEU A 64 -0.85 11.29 1.99
N VAL A 65 -1.85 12.12 2.25
CA VAL A 65 -2.55 12.17 3.55
C VAL A 65 -3.12 10.79 3.94
N GLY A 66 -3.42 9.92 2.97
CA GLY A 66 -3.89 8.57 3.27
C GLY A 66 -2.86 7.66 3.94
N MET A 67 -1.58 8.03 3.91
CA MET A 67 -0.52 7.30 4.60
C MET A 67 -0.49 7.59 6.11
N ARG A 68 -1.25 8.60 6.59
CA ARG A 68 -1.27 9.04 8.00
C ARG A 68 -1.65 7.93 8.98
N THR A 69 -2.58 7.04 8.62
CA THR A 69 -3.00 5.96 9.51
C THR A 69 -2.01 4.80 9.51
N GLY A 70 -1.12 4.73 8.51
CA GLY A 70 -0.08 3.73 8.44
C GLY A 70 1.18 4.11 9.21
N PHE A 71 1.50 5.40 9.35
CA PHE A 71 2.76 5.87 9.91
C PHE A 71 2.57 6.76 11.15
N LEU A 72 3.39 6.53 12.16
CA LEU A 72 3.57 7.42 13.30
C LEU A 72 4.77 8.35 13.09
N GLY A 73 4.71 9.54 13.69
CA GLY A 73 5.80 10.53 13.63
C GLY A 73 5.64 11.56 12.51
N VAL A 74 6.54 12.55 12.50
CA VAL A 74 6.56 13.64 11.51
C VAL A 74 7.53 13.32 10.38
N GLU A 75 8.41 12.35 10.58
CA GLU A 75 9.49 11.94 9.70
C GLU A 75 8.95 11.48 8.34
N TRP A 76 7.86 10.70 8.33
CA TRP A 76 7.22 10.29 7.07
C TRP A 76 6.61 11.48 6.31
N VAL A 77 6.06 12.48 7.01
CA VAL A 77 5.49 13.70 6.39
C VAL A 77 6.60 14.51 5.74
N VAL A 78 7.73 14.67 6.45
CA VAL A 78 8.91 15.36 5.94
C VAL A 78 9.46 14.62 4.72
N ALA A 79 9.61 13.29 4.80
CA ALA A 79 10.11 12.48 3.70
C ALA A 79 9.18 12.53 2.47
N ALA A 80 7.87 12.34 2.65
CA ALA A 80 6.89 12.46 1.58
C ALA A 80 6.85 13.87 0.98
N GLY A 81 6.94 14.90 1.81
CA GLY A 81 6.92 16.31 1.41
C GLY A 81 8.15 16.70 0.59
N ILE A 82 9.36 16.36 1.06
CA ILE A 82 10.61 16.59 0.31
C ILE A 82 10.57 15.81 -1.00
N GLY A 83 10.10 14.55 -0.95
CA GLY A 83 9.90 13.72 -2.15
C GLY A 83 8.98 14.42 -3.15
N LEU A 84 7.82 14.91 -2.70
CA LEU A 84 6.87 15.63 -3.55
C LEU A 84 7.49 16.87 -4.19
N VAL A 85 8.17 17.71 -3.41
CA VAL A 85 8.80 18.94 -3.92
C VAL A 85 9.86 18.62 -4.97
N LEU A 86 10.76 17.68 -4.70
CA LEU A 86 11.79 17.27 -5.64
C LEU A 86 11.21 16.57 -6.88
N GLY A 87 10.15 15.78 -6.70
CA GLY A 87 9.41 15.14 -7.77
C GLY A 87 8.80 16.17 -8.71
N LEU A 88 8.11 17.19 -8.16
CA LEU A 88 7.56 18.30 -8.94
C LEU A 88 8.68 19.07 -9.66
N LEU A 89 9.79 19.37 -8.99
CA LEU A 89 10.94 20.04 -9.61
C LEU A 89 11.50 19.24 -10.80
N ILE A 90 11.74 17.94 -10.62
CA ILE A 90 12.23 17.04 -11.67
C ILE A 90 11.20 16.93 -12.81
N GLY A 91 9.91 16.82 -12.51
CA GLY A 91 8.84 16.80 -13.51
C GLY A 91 8.78 18.09 -14.34
N HIS A 92 8.97 19.24 -13.69
CA HIS A 92 9.05 20.55 -14.36
C HIS A 92 10.30 20.66 -15.24
N LEU A 93 11.48 20.31 -14.72
CA LEU A 93 12.74 20.30 -15.47
C LEU A 93 12.70 19.34 -16.66
N ALA A 94 12.15 18.13 -16.48
CA ALA A 94 11.98 17.15 -17.54
C ALA A 94 11.07 17.67 -18.66
N GLY A 95 10.03 18.43 -18.31
CA GLY A 95 9.14 19.07 -19.26
C GLY A 95 9.76 20.26 -20.00
N THR A 96 10.44 21.15 -19.28
CA THR A 96 11.06 22.37 -19.82
C THR A 96 12.30 22.06 -20.67
N LEU A 97 13.21 21.23 -20.16
CA LEU A 97 14.42 20.79 -20.87
C LEU A 97 14.14 19.67 -21.88
N ARG A 98 12.88 19.20 -21.94
CA ARG A 98 12.39 18.12 -22.84
C ARG A 98 13.24 16.86 -22.72
N TRP A 99 13.54 16.45 -21.48
CA TRP A 99 14.28 15.22 -21.19
C TRP A 99 13.59 13.99 -21.81
N MET A 100 14.38 12.98 -22.16
CA MET A 100 13.85 11.66 -22.49
C MET A 100 13.25 11.03 -21.24
N ALA A 101 12.30 10.10 -21.41
CA ALA A 101 11.73 9.36 -20.28
C ALA A 101 12.83 8.67 -19.47
N LEU A 102 13.81 8.07 -20.15
CA LEU A 102 14.98 7.46 -19.53
C LEU A 102 15.83 8.44 -18.71
N THR A 103 16.11 9.63 -19.22
CA THR A 103 16.87 10.64 -18.46
C THR A 103 16.12 11.05 -17.19
N THR A 104 14.80 11.22 -17.30
CA THR A 104 13.95 11.54 -16.13
C THR A 104 13.98 10.41 -15.11
N PHE A 105 13.86 9.16 -15.57
CA PHE A 105 13.98 7.97 -14.72
C PHE A 105 15.35 7.92 -14.03
N LEU A 106 16.46 8.09 -14.75
CA LEU A 106 17.81 8.10 -14.18
C LEU A 106 18.01 9.19 -13.13
N VAL A 107 17.49 10.39 -13.37
CA VAL A 107 17.55 11.50 -12.40
C VAL A 107 16.70 11.19 -11.17
N LEU A 108 15.50 10.62 -11.33
CA LEU A 108 14.66 10.19 -10.20
C LEU A 108 15.36 9.09 -9.39
N THR A 109 15.94 8.09 -10.04
CA THR A 109 16.69 7.02 -9.38
C THR A 109 17.90 7.57 -8.63
N ALA A 110 18.70 8.44 -9.26
CA ALA A 110 19.83 9.10 -8.61
C ALA A 110 19.37 9.94 -7.40
N THR A 111 18.28 10.69 -7.55
CA THR A 111 17.70 11.49 -6.45
C THR A 111 17.24 10.60 -5.30
N TYR A 112 16.55 9.50 -5.61
CA TYR A 112 16.06 8.53 -4.64
C TYR A 112 17.20 7.94 -3.80
N PHE A 113 18.30 7.54 -4.43
CA PHE A 113 19.43 6.91 -3.74
C PHE A 113 20.36 7.91 -3.06
N LEU A 114 20.67 9.05 -3.68
CA LEU A 114 21.60 10.05 -3.12
C LEU A 114 20.99 10.81 -1.94
N LEU A 115 19.68 11.10 -2.00
CA LEU A 115 18.99 11.84 -0.93
C LEU A 115 18.18 10.93 0.00
N GLY A 116 17.95 9.66 -0.38
CA GLY A 116 17.18 8.72 0.42
C GLY A 116 17.80 8.40 1.78
N GLY A 117 19.14 8.48 1.92
CA GLY A 117 19.81 8.33 3.21
C GLY A 117 19.36 9.38 4.24
N PRO A 118 19.71 10.67 4.06
CA PRO A 118 19.33 11.70 5.03
C PRO A 118 17.82 11.92 5.14
N VAL A 119 17.05 11.66 4.08
CA VAL A 119 15.60 11.90 4.06
C VAL A 119 14.80 10.75 4.67
N ALA A 120 15.18 9.49 4.40
CA ALA A 120 14.38 8.31 4.77
C ALA A 120 15.14 7.30 5.64
N VAL A 121 16.36 6.91 5.28
CA VAL A 121 17.11 5.82 5.94
C VAL A 121 18.30 6.37 6.71
N ARG A 122 18.05 6.80 7.95
CA ARG A 122 19.04 7.54 8.77
C ARG A 122 19.95 6.65 9.62
N ASP A 123 19.58 5.39 9.84
CA ASP A 123 20.20 4.52 10.86
C ASP A 123 21.68 4.21 10.58
N ASN A 124 22.05 4.16 9.29
CA ASN A 124 23.37 3.71 8.84
C ASN A 124 24.16 4.82 8.13
N LEU A 125 24.04 6.09 8.55
CA LEU A 125 24.75 7.21 7.93
C LEU A 125 26.08 7.52 8.61
N VAL A 126 27.16 7.64 7.83
CA VAL A 126 28.45 8.13 8.35
C VAL A 126 28.34 9.64 8.58
N GLY A 127 28.59 10.09 9.82
CA GLY A 127 28.48 11.50 10.20
C GLY A 127 27.07 12.08 10.05
N GLY A 128 26.02 11.24 10.05
CA GLY A 128 24.62 11.64 9.96
C GLY A 128 24.15 12.12 8.57
N VAL A 129 25.01 12.13 7.55
CA VAL A 129 24.69 12.66 6.21
C VAL A 129 25.11 11.73 5.07
N LEU A 130 26.24 11.03 5.19
CA LEU A 130 26.79 10.24 4.09
C LEU A 130 26.19 8.81 4.06
N PRO A 131 25.53 8.39 2.96
CA PRO A 131 25.00 7.04 2.81
C PRO A 131 26.11 5.98 2.85
N THR A 132 25.85 4.87 3.54
CA THR A 132 26.70 3.67 3.48
C THR A 132 26.19 2.69 2.41
N PRO A 133 26.98 1.68 2.02
CA PRO A 133 26.50 0.59 1.17
C PRO A 133 25.19 -0.05 1.68
N GLN A 134 25.04 -0.18 3.01
CA GLN A 134 23.83 -0.71 3.64
C GLN A 134 22.63 0.20 3.39
N THR A 135 22.78 1.53 3.47
CA THR A 135 21.71 2.48 3.13
C THR A 135 21.16 2.27 1.71
N PHE A 136 22.04 2.00 0.73
CA PHE A 136 21.61 1.71 -0.64
C PHE A 136 20.86 0.38 -0.75
N VAL A 137 21.32 -0.65 -0.04
CA VAL A 137 20.63 -1.96 0.03
C VAL A 137 19.26 -1.81 0.67
N ASP A 138 19.15 -1.07 1.75
CA ASP A 138 17.88 -0.82 2.46
C ASP A 138 16.91 -0.06 1.56
N LEU A 139 17.35 1.01 0.90
CA LEU A 139 16.55 1.78 -0.06
C LEU A 139 16.08 0.93 -1.24
N ALA A 140 16.94 0.07 -1.78
CA ALA A 140 16.59 -0.83 -2.89
C ALA A 140 15.60 -1.91 -2.44
N THR A 141 15.83 -2.50 -1.27
CA THR A 141 14.96 -3.51 -0.68
C THR A 141 13.58 -2.93 -0.43
N TRP A 142 13.48 -1.74 0.18
CA TRP A 142 12.20 -1.11 0.46
C TRP A 142 11.46 -0.60 -0.78
N ALA A 143 12.17 -0.24 -1.85
CA ALA A 143 11.55 0.09 -3.13
C ALA A 143 10.94 -1.14 -3.84
N VAL A 144 11.56 -2.32 -3.72
CA VAL A 144 11.18 -3.51 -4.51
C VAL A 144 10.33 -4.51 -3.71
N THR A 145 10.72 -4.82 -2.48
CA THR A 145 10.06 -5.81 -1.60
C THR A 145 9.46 -5.20 -0.34
N GLY A 146 9.77 -3.92 -0.04
CA GLY A 146 9.25 -3.21 1.12
C GLY A 146 7.73 -3.11 1.17
N TRP A 147 7.06 -3.02 0.02
CA TRP A 147 5.59 -3.01 -0.03
C TRP A 147 4.97 -4.31 0.52
N LYS A 148 5.65 -5.45 0.42
CA LYS A 148 5.18 -6.72 1.02
C LYS A 148 5.30 -6.67 2.54
N LYS A 149 6.48 -6.24 3.03
CA LYS A 149 6.75 -6.07 4.47
C LYS A 149 5.77 -5.07 5.09
N TRP A 150 5.50 -3.97 4.41
CA TRP A 150 4.52 -2.97 4.82
C TRP A 150 3.12 -3.54 5.04
N LEU A 151 2.68 -4.46 4.17
CA LEU A 151 1.37 -5.09 4.28
C LEU A 151 1.28 -6.12 5.41
N THR A 152 2.41 -6.64 5.90
CA THR A 152 2.47 -7.60 7.01
C THR A 152 2.73 -6.96 8.37
N LEU A 153 3.12 -5.68 8.39
CA LEU A 153 3.32 -4.90 9.63
C LEU A 153 1.98 -4.42 10.18
N LEU A 154 1.83 -4.47 11.50
CA LEU A 154 0.68 -3.90 12.21
C LEU A 154 0.78 -2.37 12.15
N PRO A 155 -0.15 -1.66 11.49
CA PRO A 155 -0.15 -0.21 11.49
C PRO A 155 -0.74 0.34 12.80
N PRO A 156 -0.34 1.54 13.24
CA PRO A 156 0.66 2.40 12.60
C PRO A 156 2.10 2.00 12.94
N VAL A 157 2.98 2.04 11.94
CA VAL A 157 4.40 1.75 12.07
C VAL A 157 5.15 3.03 12.42
N ASP A 158 6.12 2.95 13.32
CA ASP A 158 7.02 4.08 13.58
C ASP A 158 7.73 4.49 12.30
N ALA A 159 7.75 5.80 11.97
CA ALA A 159 8.52 6.33 10.84
C ALA A 159 10.03 6.38 11.17
N ARG A 160 10.57 5.23 11.61
CA ARG A 160 11.97 5.00 11.92
C ARG A 160 12.51 3.91 11.03
N GLY A 161 13.79 4.05 10.70
CA GLY A 161 14.48 3.15 9.80
C GLY A 161 13.92 3.06 8.39
N PRO A 162 14.21 1.97 7.67
CA PRO A 162 14.08 1.95 6.22
C PRO A 162 12.65 2.06 5.65
N VAL A 163 11.60 1.85 6.46
CA VAL A 163 10.18 1.90 6.03
C VAL A 163 9.77 3.29 5.49
N VAL A 164 10.43 4.36 5.95
CA VAL A 164 10.22 5.75 5.50
C VAL A 164 10.60 5.94 4.02
N ALA A 165 11.33 4.99 3.43
CA ALA A 165 11.63 4.99 2.00
C ALA A 165 10.37 4.93 1.13
N LEU A 166 9.28 4.32 1.62
CA LEU A 166 7.99 4.24 0.90
C LEU A 166 7.31 5.61 0.73
N PRO A 167 7.05 6.41 1.79
CA PRO A 167 6.50 7.76 1.62
C PRO A 167 7.41 8.68 0.82
N TRP A 168 8.74 8.56 0.99
CA TRP A 168 9.73 9.26 0.15
C TRP A 168 9.56 8.94 -1.33
N LEU A 169 9.49 7.65 -1.69
CA LEU A 169 9.31 7.19 -3.06
C LEU A 169 7.95 7.62 -3.63
N ALA A 170 6.88 7.53 -2.83
CA ALA A 170 5.53 7.89 -3.21
C ALA A 170 5.42 9.39 -3.54
N GLY A 171 6.01 10.26 -2.71
CA GLY A 171 6.09 11.70 -2.98
C GLY A 171 6.89 11.99 -4.25
N LEU A 172 8.08 11.41 -4.37
CA LEU A 172 8.99 11.62 -5.49
C LEU A 172 8.38 11.21 -6.84
N LEU A 173 7.86 9.98 -6.94
CA LEU A 173 7.21 9.48 -8.14
C LEU A 173 5.87 10.18 -8.40
N GLY A 174 5.07 10.41 -7.35
CA GLY A 174 3.78 11.07 -7.44
C GLY A 174 3.89 12.47 -8.05
N GLY A 175 4.80 13.31 -7.51
CA GLY A 175 5.06 14.64 -8.03
C GLY A 175 5.61 14.64 -9.46
N ALA A 176 6.62 13.81 -9.72
CA ALA A 176 7.29 13.76 -11.02
C ALA A 176 6.37 13.25 -12.15
N LEU A 177 5.58 12.22 -11.88
CA LEU A 177 4.64 11.67 -12.87
C LEU A 177 3.47 12.62 -13.11
N THR A 178 2.86 13.16 -12.05
CA THR A 178 1.70 14.05 -12.17
C THR A 178 2.03 15.31 -12.95
N LEU A 179 3.11 16.01 -12.57
CA LEU A 179 3.51 17.22 -13.29
C LEU A 179 4.20 16.90 -14.62
N GLY A 180 5.04 15.86 -14.69
CA GLY A 180 5.73 15.48 -15.93
C GLY A 180 4.76 15.09 -17.05
N VAL A 181 3.71 14.32 -16.74
CA VAL A 181 2.63 13.98 -17.69
C VAL A 181 1.88 15.24 -18.11
N ALA A 182 1.52 16.10 -17.15
CA ALA A 182 0.89 17.39 -17.42
C ALA A 182 1.76 18.29 -18.33
N ARG A 183 3.07 18.34 -18.16
CA ARG A 183 3.93 19.15 -19.05
C ARG A 183 4.11 18.52 -20.43
N ARG A 184 4.04 17.19 -20.53
CA ARG A 184 4.33 16.48 -21.77
C ARG A 184 3.12 16.32 -22.70
N TRP A 185 1.91 16.20 -22.15
CA TRP A 185 0.69 15.86 -22.88
C TRP A 185 -0.42 16.89 -22.69
N ALA A 186 -0.97 17.45 -23.78
CA ALA A 186 -2.03 18.46 -23.71
C ALA A 186 -3.45 17.87 -23.48
N GLY A 187 -3.59 16.54 -23.57
CA GLY A 187 -4.87 15.85 -23.40
C GLY A 187 -5.34 15.87 -21.94
N VAL A 188 -6.62 16.17 -21.73
CA VAL A 188 -7.25 16.31 -20.41
C VAL A 188 -7.29 14.99 -19.61
N PRO A 189 -7.73 13.83 -20.16
CA PRO A 189 -7.95 12.64 -19.32
C PRO A 189 -6.66 11.93 -18.85
N VAL A 190 -5.57 11.99 -19.62
CA VAL A 190 -4.31 11.29 -19.29
C VAL A 190 -3.65 11.85 -18.02
N VAL A 191 -3.92 13.12 -17.71
CA VAL A 191 -3.31 13.86 -16.61
C VAL A 191 -3.87 13.44 -15.25
N ALA A 192 -5.10 12.92 -15.24
CA ALA A 192 -5.74 12.40 -14.04
C ALA A 192 -5.15 11.05 -13.59
N VAL A 193 -4.51 10.29 -14.48
CA VAL A 193 -4.08 8.90 -14.23
C VAL A 193 -3.06 8.81 -13.09
N ALA A 194 -2.01 9.64 -13.13
CA ALA A 194 -0.95 9.60 -12.12
C ALA A 194 -1.44 9.94 -10.69
N PRO A 195 -2.17 11.05 -10.45
CA PRO A 195 -2.65 11.35 -9.11
C PRO A 195 -3.75 10.37 -8.65
N LEU A 196 -4.60 9.85 -9.55
CA LEU A 196 -5.57 8.79 -9.21
C LEU A 196 -4.87 7.49 -8.81
N ALA A 197 -3.81 7.10 -9.52
CA ALA A 197 -3.02 5.92 -9.17
C ALA A 197 -2.33 6.09 -7.81
N LEU A 198 -1.82 7.28 -7.50
CA LEU A 198 -1.25 7.57 -6.17
C LEU A 198 -2.31 7.50 -5.07
N LEU A 199 -3.50 8.06 -5.30
CA LEU A 199 -4.62 7.95 -4.37
C LEU A 199 -5.04 6.49 -4.16
N ALA A 200 -5.22 5.75 -5.25
CA ALA A 200 -5.58 4.33 -5.20
C ALA A 200 -4.52 3.50 -4.47
N ALA A 201 -3.23 3.75 -4.71
CA ALA A 201 -2.14 3.10 -3.98
C ALA A 201 -2.18 3.46 -2.49
N SER A 202 -2.34 4.74 -2.14
CA SER A 202 -2.47 5.15 -0.73
C SER A 202 -3.68 4.51 -0.04
N ILE A 203 -4.77 4.26 -0.78
CA ILE A 203 -5.95 3.58 -0.26
C ILE A 203 -5.69 2.08 -0.12
N ALA A 204 -5.15 1.43 -1.15
CA ALA A 204 -4.90 -0.01 -1.18
C ALA A 204 -3.84 -0.45 -0.16
N PHE A 205 -2.83 0.38 0.10
CA PHE A 205 -1.78 0.14 1.10
C PHE A 205 -2.10 0.78 2.46
N GLY A 206 -3.26 1.44 2.60
CA GLY A 206 -3.68 2.11 3.84
C GLY A 206 -4.13 1.14 4.94
N THR A 207 -4.89 1.65 5.91
CA THR A 207 -5.50 0.86 7.00
C THR A 207 -7.02 0.76 6.81
N SER A 208 -7.67 -0.11 7.59
CA SER A 208 -9.14 -0.19 7.68
C SER A 208 -9.76 1.13 8.13
N GLN A 209 -9.06 1.88 9.01
CA GLN A 209 -9.46 3.25 9.36
C GLN A 209 -9.21 4.23 8.21
N SER A 210 -10.20 5.08 7.91
CA SER A 210 -10.05 6.14 6.92
C SER A 210 -9.24 7.32 7.48
N ALA A 211 -8.15 7.70 6.80
CA ALA A 211 -7.27 8.76 7.28
C ALA A 211 -7.92 10.16 7.22
N ALA A 212 -8.69 10.42 6.16
CA ALA A 212 -9.47 11.63 5.96
C ALA A 212 -10.51 11.42 4.84
N LEU A 213 -11.62 10.74 5.14
CA LEU A 213 -12.62 10.32 4.16
C LEU A 213 -13.08 11.47 3.24
N LEU A 214 -13.47 12.62 3.82
CA LEU A 214 -13.95 13.78 3.06
C LEU A 214 -12.85 14.43 2.21
N VAL A 215 -11.62 14.50 2.74
CA VAL A 215 -10.50 15.14 2.03
C VAL A 215 -10.05 14.27 0.84
N GLN A 216 -9.92 12.96 1.05
CA GLN A 216 -9.45 12.02 0.01
C GLN A 216 -10.51 11.69 -1.04
N GLY A 217 -11.79 11.64 -0.67
CA GLY A 217 -12.88 11.43 -1.62
C GLY A 217 -13.29 12.74 -2.29
N VAL A 218 -13.98 13.58 -1.54
CA VAL A 218 -14.65 14.79 -2.03
C VAL A 218 -13.63 15.89 -2.40
N GLY A 219 -12.65 16.14 -1.53
CA GLY A 219 -11.60 17.13 -1.75
C GLY A 219 -10.74 16.82 -2.97
N PHE A 220 -10.26 15.58 -3.09
CA PHE A 220 -9.49 15.13 -4.24
C PHE A 220 -10.27 15.27 -5.56
N ALA A 221 -11.53 14.81 -5.58
CA ALA A 221 -12.38 14.89 -6.77
C ALA A 221 -12.61 16.35 -7.20
N ALA A 222 -12.90 17.25 -6.25
CA ALA A 222 -13.10 18.67 -6.52
C ALA A 222 -11.85 19.33 -7.13
N VAL A 223 -10.67 19.09 -6.54
CA VAL A 223 -9.39 19.62 -7.05
C VAL A 223 -9.08 19.06 -8.44
N LEU A 224 -9.33 17.76 -8.67
CA LEU A 224 -9.08 17.11 -9.95
C LEU A 224 -9.99 17.68 -11.05
N VAL A 225 -11.30 17.78 -10.79
CA VAL A 225 -12.27 18.35 -11.74
C VAL A 225 -11.90 19.80 -12.05
N ALA A 226 -11.58 20.61 -11.05
CA ALA A 226 -11.13 21.99 -11.24
C ALA A 226 -9.89 22.06 -12.14
N TRP A 227 -8.90 21.19 -11.93
CA TRP A 227 -7.71 21.12 -12.77
C TRP A 227 -8.05 20.77 -14.23
N LEU A 228 -8.90 19.76 -14.45
CA LEU A 228 -9.32 19.32 -15.77
C LEU A 228 -10.10 20.41 -16.52
N VAL A 229 -10.96 21.17 -15.82
CA VAL A 229 -11.69 22.31 -16.38
C VAL A 229 -10.72 23.40 -16.83
N VAL A 230 -9.81 23.85 -15.95
CA VAL A 230 -8.79 24.85 -16.27
C VAL A 230 -7.95 24.44 -17.48
N ARG A 231 -7.60 23.16 -17.56
CA ARG A 231 -6.80 22.61 -18.65
C ARG A 231 -7.58 22.50 -19.96
N ALA A 232 -8.85 22.10 -19.91
CA ALA A 232 -9.73 22.04 -21.08
C ALA A 232 -9.91 23.42 -21.73
N HIS A 233 -9.86 24.50 -20.93
CA HIS A 233 -9.88 25.87 -21.43
C HIS A 233 -8.63 26.25 -22.24
N ARG A 234 -7.45 25.76 -21.85
CA ARG A 234 -6.17 26.07 -22.54
C ARG A 234 -6.01 25.34 -23.86
N SER A 235 -6.56 24.13 -23.97
CA SER A 235 -6.27 23.21 -25.08
C SER A 235 -7.20 23.34 -26.31
N ARG A 236 -8.19 24.25 -26.32
CA ARG A 236 -9.15 24.41 -27.44
C ARG A 236 -8.79 25.63 -28.32
N PRO A 237 -8.77 25.48 -29.66
CA PRO A 237 -8.52 26.61 -30.56
C PRO A 237 -9.61 27.69 -30.40
N PRO A 238 -9.25 28.98 -30.50
CA PRO A 238 -10.20 30.08 -30.43
C PRO A 238 -11.05 30.11 -31.70
N VAL A 239 -12.06 29.23 -31.78
CA VAL A 239 -13.10 29.34 -32.80
C VAL A 239 -14.18 30.27 -32.28
N GLN A 240 -14.49 31.26 -33.10
CA GLN A 240 -15.47 32.34 -32.97
C GLN A 240 -16.65 32.01 -32.04
N ASN A 241 -16.69 32.68 -30.89
CA ASN A 241 -17.87 33.35 -30.30
C ASN A 241 -17.56 33.73 -28.84
N GLY A 242 -17.52 35.05 -28.58
CA GLY A 242 -17.18 35.65 -27.28
C GLY A 242 -18.15 35.37 -26.13
N ALA A 243 -19.24 34.63 -26.35
CA ALA A 243 -20.27 34.36 -25.34
C ALA A 243 -19.97 33.16 -24.40
N GLY A 244 -18.80 32.52 -24.52
CA GLY A 244 -18.55 31.23 -23.88
C GLY A 244 -17.98 31.26 -22.46
N ARG A 245 -17.41 32.36 -21.98
CA ARG A 245 -16.56 32.29 -20.76
C ARG A 245 -17.37 32.12 -19.47
N GLY A 246 -18.48 32.85 -19.32
CA GLY A 246 -19.34 32.82 -18.12
C GLY A 246 -20.14 31.51 -17.99
N VAL A 247 -20.83 31.10 -19.05
CA VAL A 247 -21.62 29.85 -19.07
C VAL A 247 -20.75 28.61 -18.81
N ARG A 248 -19.48 28.64 -19.24
CA ARG A 248 -18.53 27.53 -19.07
C ARG A 248 -17.92 27.46 -17.67
N LEU A 249 -17.60 28.60 -17.06
CA LEU A 249 -17.24 28.67 -15.64
C LEU A 249 -18.41 28.21 -14.76
N ALA A 250 -19.63 28.58 -15.14
CA ALA A 250 -20.85 28.13 -14.46
C ALA A 250 -21.07 26.62 -14.60
N THR A 251 -20.83 26.01 -15.77
CA THR A 251 -20.94 24.54 -15.93
C THR A 251 -19.83 23.78 -15.21
N GLY A 252 -18.59 24.29 -15.21
CA GLY A 252 -17.49 23.72 -14.43
C GLY A 252 -17.75 23.79 -12.93
N GLY A 253 -18.22 24.95 -12.45
CA GLY A 253 -18.66 25.14 -11.06
C GLY A 253 -19.84 24.25 -10.69
N ALA A 254 -20.84 24.12 -11.57
CA ALA A 254 -21.99 23.24 -11.36
C ALA A 254 -21.58 21.77 -11.28
N LEU A 255 -20.66 21.29 -12.13
CA LEU A 255 -20.14 19.92 -12.04
C LEU A 255 -19.35 19.65 -10.76
N VAL A 256 -18.58 20.63 -10.27
CA VAL A 256 -17.92 20.54 -8.97
C VAL A 256 -18.95 20.50 -7.85
N VAL A 257 -19.96 21.37 -7.85
CA VAL A 257 -21.04 21.38 -6.85
C VAL A 257 -21.84 20.08 -6.89
N ILE A 258 -22.16 19.54 -8.06
CA ILE A 258 -22.85 18.25 -8.21
C ILE A 258 -21.98 17.10 -7.68
N ALA A 259 -20.67 17.09 -7.96
CA ALA A 259 -19.76 16.09 -7.43
C ALA A 259 -19.61 16.19 -5.90
N LEU A 260 -19.54 17.40 -5.36
CA LEU A 260 -19.53 17.67 -3.92
C LEU A 260 -20.83 17.15 -3.27
N LEU A 261 -21.99 17.54 -3.81
CA LEU A 261 -23.31 17.14 -3.33
C LEU A 261 -23.52 15.62 -3.41
N ALA A 262 -23.20 15.00 -4.55
CA ALA A 262 -23.27 13.55 -4.72
C ALA A 262 -22.35 12.83 -3.72
N GLY A 263 -21.13 13.35 -3.47
CA GLY A 263 -20.22 12.81 -2.46
C GLY A 263 -20.77 12.90 -1.03
N THR A 264 -21.38 14.02 -0.66
CA THR A 264 -21.99 14.20 0.68
C THR A 264 -23.27 13.39 0.89
N PHE A 265 -24.12 13.26 -0.13
CA PHE A 265 -25.45 12.65 0.01
C PHE A 265 -25.49 11.18 -0.41
N ALA A 266 -24.77 10.79 -1.45
CA ALA A 266 -24.70 9.38 -1.89
C ALA A 266 -23.52 8.63 -1.24
N GLY A 267 -22.52 9.35 -0.71
CA GLY A 267 -21.37 8.76 -0.01
C GLY A 267 -21.76 7.73 1.06
N PRO A 268 -22.67 8.05 2.00
CA PRO A 268 -23.12 7.11 3.04
C PRO A 268 -23.91 5.90 2.53
N THR A 269 -24.32 5.91 1.25
CA THR A 269 -25.09 4.82 0.62
C THR A 269 -24.23 3.90 -0.25
N LEU A 270 -22.93 4.20 -0.38
CA LEU A 270 -22.00 3.35 -1.10
C LEU A 270 -21.60 2.14 -0.23
N PRO A 271 -21.43 0.94 -0.82
CA PRO A 271 -20.92 -0.23 -0.09
C PRO A 271 -19.58 0.08 0.60
N GLY A 272 -19.40 -0.34 1.85
CA GLY A 272 -18.18 -0.11 2.64
C GLY A 272 -18.09 1.25 3.34
N THR A 273 -19.22 1.96 3.51
CA THR A 273 -19.27 3.28 4.18
C THR A 273 -20.03 3.30 5.50
N SER A 274 -20.70 2.20 5.87
CA SER A 274 -21.29 2.07 7.20
C SER A 274 -20.17 1.87 8.23
N ALA A 275 -20.31 2.44 9.43
CA ALA A 275 -19.33 2.25 10.52
C ALA A 275 -19.20 0.77 10.94
N ALA A 276 -20.19 -0.06 10.58
CA ALA A 276 -20.21 -1.50 10.81
C ALA A 276 -19.44 -2.31 9.74
N GLU A 277 -19.29 -1.79 8.52
CA GLU A 277 -18.52 -2.46 7.47
C GLU A 277 -17.06 -2.03 7.54
N ARG A 278 -16.20 -2.95 8.03
CA ARG A 278 -14.74 -2.77 7.96
C ARG A 278 -14.33 -2.59 6.51
N ARG A 279 -13.69 -1.46 6.20
CA ARG A 279 -13.06 -1.22 4.90
C ARG A 279 -12.08 -2.36 4.60
N GLU A 280 -12.31 -3.05 3.49
CA GLU A 280 -11.42 -4.11 3.01
C GLU A 280 -10.16 -3.49 2.38
N VAL A 281 -9.01 -3.95 2.83
CA VAL A 281 -7.69 -3.51 2.37
C VAL A 281 -6.87 -4.72 1.93
N VAL A 282 -5.90 -4.53 1.04
CA VAL A 282 -5.04 -5.61 0.51
C VAL A 282 -4.38 -6.43 1.64
N ARG A 283 -4.12 -5.82 2.80
CA ARG A 283 -3.53 -6.49 3.97
C ARG A 283 -4.44 -7.53 4.63
N ASP A 284 -5.77 -7.43 4.47
CA ASP A 284 -6.73 -8.31 5.16
C ASP A 284 -6.71 -9.73 4.55
N GLY A 285 -6.40 -9.84 3.25
CA GLY A 285 -6.28 -11.12 2.55
C GLY A 285 -4.89 -11.77 2.61
N LEU A 286 -3.91 -11.15 3.27
CA LEU A 286 -2.55 -11.67 3.31
C LEU A 286 -2.33 -12.55 4.53
N VAL A 287 -1.62 -13.66 4.32
CA VAL A 287 -1.15 -14.56 5.39
C VAL A 287 0.25 -14.10 5.76
N PRO A 288 0.49 -13.58 6.98
CA PRO A 288 1.85 -13.32 7.45
C PRO A 288 2.65 -14.63 7.46
N PRO A 289 3.98 -14.61 7.25
CA PRO A 289 4.81 -15.82 7.21
C PRO A 289 4.98 -16.48 8.59
N LEU A 290 4.21 -16.06 9.60
CA LEU A 290 4.27 -16.58 10.95
C LEU A 290 3.43 -17.86 11.05
N ASP A 291 4.08 -18.95 11.46
CA ASP A 291 3.43 -20.14 11.99
C ASP A 291 3.55 -20.09 13.53
N VAL A 292 2.45 -19.90 14.22
CA VAL A 292 2.40 -19.78 15.68
C VAL A 292 2.53 -21.16 16.34
N SER A 293 2.18 -22.23 15.62
CA SER A 293 2.25 -23.61 16.13
C SER A 293 3.68 -24.07 16.43
N GLN A 294 4.69 -23.40 15.88
CA GLN A 294 6.09 -23.63 16.21
C GLN A 294 6.43 -23.26 17.68
N PHE A 295 5.60 -22.44 18.33
CA PHE A 295 5.75 -22.08 19.73
C PHE A 295 4.92 -23.01 20.61
N ALA A 296 5.59 -23.65 21.56
CA ALA A 296 4.91 -24.50 22.53
C ALA A 296 3.87 -23.69 23.31
N SER A 297 2.65 -24.24 23.42
CA SER A 297 1.62 -23.70 24.30
C SER A 297 2.16 -23.58 25.74
N PRO A 298 1.85 -22.50 26.48
CA PRO A 298 2.27 -22.36 27.86
C PRO A 298 1.48 -23.29 28.81
N LEU A 299 0.27 -23.73 28.42
CA LEU A 299 -0.65 -24.45 29.29
C LEU A 299 -0.14 -25.85 29.74
N PRO A 300 0.45 -26.70 28.87
CA PRO A 300 1.09 -27.94 29.32
C PRO A 300 2.20 -27.71 30.37
N GLY A 301 2.79 -26.51 30.38
CA GLY A 301 3.81 -26.10 31.33
C GLY A 301 3.26 -25.56 32.65
N TYR A 302 1.94 -25.57 32.88
CA TYR A 302 1.30 -25.00 34.07
C TYR A 302 1.86 -25.57 35.38
N ARG A 303 2.10 -26.90 35.45
CA ARG A 303 2.64 -27.54 36.66
C ARG A 303 4.04 -27.07 37.06
N ARG A 304 4.77 -26.33 36.21
CA ARG A 304 6.02 -25.64 36.62
C ARG A 304 5.82 -24.67 37.76
N TYR A 305 4.60 -24.14 37.89
CA TYR A 305 4.22 -23.15 38.89
C TYR A 305 3.49 -23.74 40.08
N THR A 306 3.36 -25.06 40.16
CA THR A 306 2.65 -25.77 41.24
C THR A 306 3.58 -26.70 42.02
N GLU A 307 3.09 -27.22 43.16
CA GLU A 307 3.82 -28.18 44.00
C GLU A 307 3.06 -29.49 44.13
N PRO A 308 3.75 -30.64 44.16
CA PRO A 308 5.21 -30.81 44.10
C PRO A 308 5.74 -30.79 42.66
N ASN A 309 6.85 -30.05 42.41
CA ASN A 309 7.54 -30.09 41.12
C ASN A 309 9.03 -29.71 41.19
N ASP A 310 9.84 -30.27 40.27
CA ASP A 310 11.28 -30.07 40.16
C ASP A 310 11.68 -28.64 39.75
N ALA A 311 10.78 -27.89 39.12
CA ALA A 311 11.04 -26.53 38.66
C ALA A 311 11.21 -25.51 39.80
N LYS A 312 10.67 -25.80 41.00
CA LYS A 312 10.78 -24.96 42.21
C LYS A 312 10.36 -23.50 42.02
N LEU A 313 9.40 -23.21 41.12
CA LEU A 313 8.92 -21.85 40.86
C LEU A 313 7.75 -21.41 41.75
N TYR A 314 7.13 -22.33 42.50
CA TYR A 314 5.90 -22.08 43.26
C TYR A 314 5.95 -20.82 44.15
N ASP A 315 6.98 -20.72 45.00
CA ASP A 315 7.18 -19.56 45.87
C ASP A 315 8.11 -18.49 45.27
N GLN A 316 8.70 -18.73 44.09
CA GLN A 316 9.61 -17.79 43.43
C GLN A 316 8.83 -16.67 42.75
N VAL A 317 9.41 -15.46 42.74
CA VAL A 317 8.88 -14.33 41.97
C VAL A 317 9.23 -14.56 40.50
N VAL A 318 8.22 -14.79 39.66
CA VAL A 318 8.38 -15.07 38.23
C VAL A 318 8.32 -13.80 37.38
N LEU A 319 7.56 -12.79 37.82
CA LEU A 319 7.46 -11.47 37.21
C LEU A 319 7.29 -10.41 38.30
N ARG A 320 7.73 -9.19 38.04
CA ARG A 320 7.40 -8.00 38.82
C ARG A 320 6.68 -6.99 37.93
N VAL A 321 5.48 -6.60 38.32
CA VAL A 321 4.53 -5.84 37.52
C VAL A 321 4.14 -4.58 38.28
N GLN A 322 4.65 -3.44 37.84
CA GLN A 322 4.40 -2.14 38.48
C GLN A 322 3.41 -1.31 37.65
N GLY A 323 2.62 -0.45 38.31
CA GLY A 323 1.65 0.43 37.63
C GLY A 323 0.28 -0.21 37.34
N LEU A 324 0.13 -1.52 37.58
CA LEU A 324 -1.13 -2.21 37.34
C LEU A 324 -2.11 -2.10 38.53
N PRO A 325 -3.41 -1.77 38.32
CA PRO A 325 -4.41 -1.80 39.38
C PRO A 325 -4.61 -3.20 39.99
N SER A 326 -4.93 -3.25 41.29
CA SER A 326 -5.13 -4.50 42.01
C SER A 326 -6.26 -5.35 41.43
N GLY A 327 -6.01 -6.65 41.25
CA GLY A 327 -6.99 -7.61 40.75
C GLY A 327 -7.19 -7.61 39.24
N VAL A 328 -6.32 -6.94 38.48
CA VAL A 328 -6.23 -7.07 37.02
C VAL A 328 -5.19 -8.16 36.70
N PRO A 329 -5.55 -9.20 35.93
CA PRO A 329 -4.62 -10.25 35.59
C PRO A 329 -3.65 -9.82 34.48
N VAL A 330 -2.43 -10.35 34.55
CA VAL A 330 -1.45 -10.37 33.47
C VAL A 330 -1.62 -11.67 32.69
N ARG A 331 -1.82 -11.58 31.38
CA ARG A 331 -2.00 -12.72 30.49
C ARG A 331 -0.64 -13.18 29.96
N PHE A 332 -0.36 -14.47 29.99
CA PHE A 332 0.80 -15.03 29.30
C PHE A 332 0.44 -15.36 27.86
N ALA A 333 -0.68 -16.07 27.65
CA ALA A 333 -1.24 -16.30 26.33
C ALA A 333 -2.73 -16.65 26.42
N THR A 334 -3.45 -16.27 25.37
CA THR A 334 -4.81 -16.72 25.07
C THR A 334 -4.75 -17.85 24.06
N LEU A 335 -5.42 -18.96 24.36
CA LEU A 335 -5.38 -20.23 23.66
C LEU A 335 -6.78 -20.52 23.11
N ASP A 336 -6.96 -20.20 21.84
CA ASP A 336 -8.25 -20.20 21.15
C ASP A 336 -8.44 -21.40 20.21
N HIS A 337 -7.43 -22.26 20.08
CA HIS A 337 -7.51 -23.48 19.28
C HIS A 337 -7.21 -24.73 20.10
N TYR A 338 -7.98 -25.78 19.84
CA TYR A 338 -7.78 -27.11 20.42
C TYR A 338 -7.76 -28.15 19.31
N ASP A 339 -6.64 -28.89 19.23
CA ASP A 339 -6.40 -29.92 18.20
C ASP A 339 -6.68 -31.36 18.69
N GLY A 340 -7.13 -31.51 19.95
CA GLY A 340 -7.36 -32.80 20.59
C GLY A 340 -6.20 -33.27 21.47
N LEU A 341 -5.04 -32.62 21.38
CA LEU A 341 -3.87 -32.88 22.20
C LEU A 341 -3.55 -31.68 23.10
N VAL A 342 -3.59 -30.47 22.54
CA VAL A 342 -3.14 -29.24 23.19
C VAL A 342 -4.09 -28.07 22.89
N TRP A 343 -4.37 -27.26 23.90
CA TRP A 343 -4.90 -25.91 23.73
C TRP A 343 -3.74 -24.98 23.38
N GLY A 344 -3.77 -24.42 22.16
CA GLY A 344 -2.74 -23.55 21.61
C GLY A 344 -3.32 -22.23 21.11
N ALA A 345 -2.44 -21.30 20.76
CA ALA A 345 -2.83 -20.12 19.99
C ALA A 345 -2.90 -20.49 18.50
N ALA A 346 -3.96 -20.06 17.82
CA ALA A 346 -4.09 -20.21 16.38
C ALA A 346 -3.28 -19.16 15.60
N ASP A 347 -2.87 -19.48 14.37
CA ASP A 347 -2.28 -18.50 13.44
C ASP A 347 -3.20 -17.31 13.18
N ARG A 348 -4.51 -17.59 13.20
CA ARG A 348 -5.59 -16.60 13.11
C ARG A 348 -6.63 -16.87 14.17
N SER A 349 -7.14 -15.79 14.75
CA SER A 349 -8.27 -15.90 15.66
C SER A 349 -9.54 -16.37 14.94
N ALA A 350 -10.59 -16.66 15.71
CA ALA A 350 -11.91 -17.03 15.17
C ALA A 350 -12.47 -16.00 14.17
N ASP A 351 -12.10 -14.72 14.31
CA ASP A 351 -12.49 -13.64 13.41
C ASP A 351 -11.53 -13.43 12.23
N GLY A 352 -10.54 -14.32 12.07
CA GLY A 352 -9.56 -14.28 10.99
C GLY A 352 -8.40 -13.31 11.22
N VAL A 353 -8.25 -12.75 12.43
CA VAL A 353 -7.17 -11.79 12.74
C VAL A 353 -5.86 -12.54 12.93
N PRO A 354 -4.83 -12.30 12.11
CA PRO A 354 -3.54 -12.97 12.24
C PRO A 354 -2.65 -12.26 13.26
N PHE A 355 -1.60 -12.96 13.69
CA PHE A 355 -0.46 -12.31 14.33
C PHE A 355 0.28 -11.41 13.35
N GLN A 356 0.61 -10.20 13.78
CA GLN A 356 1.34 -9.22 12.99
C GLN A 356 2.54 -8.69 13.77
N GLN A 357 3.64 -8.40 13.08
CA GLN A 357 4.79 -7.77 13.68
C GLN A 357 4.43 -6.33 14.05
N VAL A 358 4.71 -5.95 15.29
CA VAL A 358 4.30 -4.65 15.84
C VAL A 358 5.45 -3.67 15.93
N GLY A 359 5.14 -2.39 15.73
CA GLY A 359 6.04 -1.31 16.10
C GLY A 359 5.97 -1.02 17.61
N SER A 360 6.57 0.09 18.05
CA SER A 360 6.53 0.44 19.47
C SER A 360 5.13 0.85 19.96
N ARG A 361 4.21 1.22 19.05
CA ARG A 361 2.82 1.57 19.33
C ARG A 361 1.86 0.71 18.53
N ILE A 362 0.70 0.46 19.12
CA ILE A 362 -0.39 -0.35 18.60
C ILE A 362 -1.66 0.51 18.68
N ALA A 363 -2.50 0.45 17.65
CA ALA A 363 -3.78 1.14 17.68
C ALA A 363 -4.70 0.48 18.72
N ALA A 364 -5.33 1.29 19.60
CA ALA A 364 -6.31 0.77 20.53
C ALA A 364 -7.51 0.18 19.75
N THR A 365 -7.91 -1.03 20.13
CA THR A 365 -9.06 -1.73 19.56
C THR A 365 -10.34 -1.37 20.31
N ARG A 366 -10.23 -0.97 21.59
CA ARG A 366 -11.35 -0.58 22.45
C ARG A 366 -11.09 0.73 23.20
N GLU A 367 -12.17 1.41 23.57
CA GLU A 367 -12.11 2.54 24.49
C GLU A 367 -12.06 2.04 25.94
N GLY A 368 -11.35 2.76 26.81
CA GLY A 368 -11.26 2.40 28.22
C GLY A 368 -10.20 3.18 28.98
N ARG A 369 -9.93 2.76 30.22
CA ARG A 369 -8.90 3.37 31.06
C ARG A 369 -7.52 2.93 30.58
N SER A 370 -6.71 3.90 30.15
CA SER A 370 -5.31 3.67 29.83
C SER A 370 -4.48 3.57 31.12
N VAL A 371 -3.56 2.60 31.16
CA VAL A 371 -2.57 2.42 32.23
C VAL A 371 -1.20 2.18 31.64
N ASP A 372 -0.17 2.68 32.32
CA ASP A 372 1.23 2.37 32.03
C ASP A 372 1.73 1.34 33.04
N VAL A 373 2.30 0.26 32.51
CA VAL A 373 2.74 -0.91 33.27
C VAL A 373 4.21 -1.17 32.95
N GLU A 374 5.01 -1.40 33.98
CA GLU A 374 6.39 -1.87 33.82
C GLU A 374 6.47 -3.33 34.29
N VAL A 375 7.02 -4.19 33.44
CA VAL A 375 7.20 -5.61 33.73
C VAL A 375 8.68 -5.95 33.70
N THR A 376 9.19 -6.47 34.81
CA THR A 376 10.55 -6.98 34.96
C THR A 376 10.52 -8.49 35.15
N VAL A 377 11.36 -9.21 34.42
CA VAL A 377 11.59 -10.64 34.59
C VAL A 377 12.79 -10.85 35.52
N PRO A 378 12.62 -11.35 36.75
CA PRO A 378 13.75 -11.64 37.63
C PRO A 378 14.66 -12.75 37.08
N ASP A 379 15.90 -12.80 37.56
CA ASP A 379 16.81 -13.90 37.26
C ASP A 379 16.22 -15.24 37.73
N GLY A 380 16.11 -16.20 36.80
CA GLY A 380 15.46 -17.50 37.08
C GLY A 380 13.94 -17.46 37.15
N GLY A 381 13.31 -16.33 36.80
CA GLY A 381 11.87 -16.16 36.71
C GLY A 381 11.26 -16.71 35.41
N TYR A 382 10.29 -15.98 34.85
CA TYR A 382 9.59 -16.37 33.63
C TYR A 382 10.56 -16.61 32.45
N ARG A 383 10.32 -17.69 31.69
CA ARG A 383 11.05 -18.02 30.46
C ARG A 383 10.09 -18.56 29.42
N GLY A 384 10.11 -17.97 28.24
CA GLY A 384 9.25 -18.40 27.14
C GLY A 384 9.23 -17.41 25.99
N ASN A 385 8.60 -17.81 24.89
CA ASN A 385 8.37 -16.94 23.74
C ASN A 385 7.14 -16.05 23.90
N TRP A 386 6.20 -16.42 24.76
CA TRP A 386 5.02 -15.61 25.01
C TRP A 386 5.39 -14.40 25.85
N LEU A 387 5.04 -13.21 25.39
CA LEU A 387 5.26 -11.97 26.13
C LEU A 387 4.04 -11.72 27.02
N PRO A 388 4.22 -11.64 28.36
CA PRO A 388 3.09 -11.33 29.24
C PRO A 388 2.48 -9.95 28.96
N THR A 389 1.19 -9.91 28.62
CA THR A 389 0.43 -8.71 28.28
C THR A 389 -0.63 -8.40 29.33
N VAL A 390 -1.19 -7.19 29.28
CA VAL A 390 -2.33 -6.79 30.10
C VAL A 390 -3.31 -6.03 29.24
N GLY A 391 -4.60 -6.36 29.37
CA GLY A 391 -5.67 -5.73 28.59
C GLY A 391 -5.38 -5.68 27.09
N ASP A 392 -5.77 -4.57 26.46
CA ASP A 392 -5.47 -4.26 25.06
C ASP A 392 -4.18 -3.42 24.97
N PRO A 393 -3.02 -4.01 24.60
CA PRO A 393 -1.75 -3.30 24.55
C PRO A 393 -1.73 -2.28 23.42
N THR A 394 -1.41 -1.03 23.76
CA THR A 394 -1.31 0.12 22.82
C THR A 394 0.13 0.59 22.62
N ARG A 395 1.06 0.09 23.42
CA ARG A 395 2.51 0.35 23.31
C ARG A 395 3.27 -0.75 24.02
N VAL A 396 4.38 -1.19 23.44
CA VAL A 396 5.35 -2.09 24.09
C VAL A 396 6.75 -1.56 23.80
N GLN A 397 7.56 -1.38 24.84
CA GLN A 397 8.94 -0.89 24.73
C GLN A 397 9.87 -1.72 25.60
N PHE A 398 10.82 -2.40 24.98
CA PHE A 398 11.85 -3.16 25.66
C PHE A 398 12.98 -2.23 26.11
N SER A 399 13.63 -2.60 27.21
CA SER A 399 14.80 -1.90 27.77
C SER A 399 15.98 -2.86 27.91
N GLY A 400 17.19 -2.30 27.94
CA GLY A 400 18.43 -3.06 28.12
C GLY A 400 19.11 -3.48 26.81
N PRO A 401 20.15 -4.33 26.89
CA PRO A 401 21.03 -4.63 25.75
C PRO A 401 20.37 -5.32 24.56
N ARG A 402 19.30 -6.11 24.80
CA ARG A 402 18.54 -6.83 23.77
C ARG A 402 17.27 -6.09 23.33
N ALA A 403 17.09 -4.82 23.70
CA ALA A 403 15.85 -4.09 23.44
C ALA A 403 15.44 -4.08 21.95
N ASP A 404 16.38 -3.77 21.06
CA ASP A 404 16.12 -3.73 19.61
C ASP A 404 15.85 -5.14 19.04
N GLU A 405 16.59 -6.16 19.51
CA GLU A 405 16.39 -7.56 19.12
C GLU A 405 14.98 -8.06 19.50
N LEU A 406 14.55 -7.78 20.73
CA LEU A 406 13.22 -8.16 21.24
C LEU A 406 12.11 -7.39 20.53
N ALA A 407 12.31 -6.09 20.27
CA ALA A 407 11.37 -5.25 19.53
C ALA A 407 11.16 -5.73 18.09
N ASP A 408 12.26 -6.03 17.38
CA ASP A 408 12.20 -6.57 16.02
C ASP A 408 11.56 -7.96 15.97
N ALA A 409 11.63 -8.72 17.07
CA ALA A 409 11.10 -10.07 17.20
C ALA A 409 9.65 -10.14 17.73
N LEU A 410 9.02 -9.00 18.04
CA LEU A 410 7.69 -8.94 18.66
C LEU A 410 6.56 -9.02 17.64
N TRP A 411 5.66 -9.98 17.86
CA TRP A 411 4.43 -10.18 17.12
C TRP A 411 3.24 -10.17 18.08
N LEU A 412 2.11 -9.62 17.65
CA LEU A 412 0.89 -9.52 18.44
C LEU A 412 -0.32 -9.95 17.60
N ASN A 413 -1.23 -10.69 18.22
CA ASN A 413 -2.59 -10.83 17.74
C ASN A 413 -3.50 -9.91 18.56
N THR A 414 -4.08 -8.90 17.93
CA THR A 414 -4.90 -7.88 18.59
C THR A 414 -6.28 -8.38 19.03
N ASP A 415 -6.76 -9.51 18.50
CA ASP A 415 -8.04 -10.11 18.89
C ASP A 415 -7.92 -11.04 20.10
N THR A 416 -6.82 -11.77 20.19
CA THR A 416 -6.50 -12.64 21.34
C THR A 416 -5.66 -11.95 22.41
N GLU A 417 -5.25 -10.69 22.17
CA GLU A 417 -4.39 -9.89 23.05
C GLU A 417 -3.06 -10.61 23.40
N THR A 418 -2.64 -11.54 22.56
CA THR A 418 -1.51 -12.44 22.80
C THR A 418 -0.30 -11.99 22.00
N ALA A 419 0.82 -11.82 22.70
CA ALA A 419 2.09 -11.41 22.11
C ALA A 419 3.12 -12.53 22.17
N VAL A 420 3.95 -12.63 21.12
CA VAL A 420 5.04 -13.59 21.01
C VAL A 420 6.31 -12.87 20.57
N VAL A 421 7.42 -13.19 21.25
CA VAL A 421 8.77 -12.72 20.95
C VAL A 421 9.60 -13.93 20.53
N PHE A 422 10.02 -13.94 19.27
CA PHE A 422 10.79 -15.05 18.68
C PHE A 422 12.12 -15.30 19.40
N ALA A 423 12.77 -14.20 19.79
CA ALA A 423 14.05 -14.22 20.49
C ALA A 423 13.93 -14.78 21.93
N GLY A 424 12.70 -14.92 22.45
CA GLY A 424 12.39 -15.42 23.79
C GLY A 424 12.76 -14.44 24.91
N LEU A 425 11.93 -14.39 25.95
CA LEU A 425 12.26 -13.63 27.16
C LEU A 425 13.21 -14.39 28.08
N LEU A 426 14.19 -13.67 28.60
CA LEU A 426 15.20 -14.15 29.55
C LEU A 426 15.10 -13.39 30.89
N GLY A 427 15.73 -13.95 31.91
CA GLY A 427 15.89 -13.28 33.21
C GLY A 427 16.73 -12.02 33.08
N GLY A 428 16.34 -10.98 33.83
CA GLY A 428 16.96 -9.65 33.80
C GLY A 428 16.36 -8.68 32.78
N GLU A 429 15.46 -9.15 31.90
CA GLU A 429 14.82 -8.30 30.90
C GLU A 429 13.67 -7.48 31.50
N THR A 430 13.51 -6.26 30.99
CA THR A 430 12.45 -5.34 31.42
C THR A 430 11.79 -4.71 30.20
N TYR A 431 10.48 -4.59 30.25
CA TYR A 431 9.70 -3.89 29.23
C TYR A 431 8.58 -3.08 29.87
N SER A 432 8.24 -1.98 29.23
CA SER A 432 7.08 -1.16 29.58
C SER A 432 5.98 -1.33 28.56
N MET A 433 4.74 -1.22 29.02
CA MET A 433 3.56 -1.40 28.20
C MET A 433 2.50 -0.38 28.60
N THR A 434 1.93 0.30 27.61
CA THR A 434 0.71 1.08 27.81
C THR A 434 -0.45 0.22 27.33
N ALA A 435 -1.47 0.02 28.15
CA ALA A 435 -2.62 -0.79 27.80
C ALA A 435 -3.94 -0.11 28.15
N VAL A 436 -4.99 -0.45 27.40
CA VAL A 436 -6.37 -0.14 27.77
C VAL A 436 -6.93 -1.34 28.54
N LEU A 437 -7.37 -1.09 29.77
CA LEU A 437 -7.88 -2.17 30.60
C LEU A 437 -9.32 -2.53 30.21
N PRO A 438 -9.63 -3.83 30.03
CA PRO A 438 -11.00 -4.30 29.93
C PRO A 438 -11.71 -4.16 31.28
N GLU A 439 -13.02 -4.41 31.30
CA GLU A 439 -13.75 -4.58 32.55
C GLU A 439 -13.14 -5.70 33.39
N LYS A 440 -13.17 -5.53 34.72
CA LYS A 440 -12.52 -6.44 35.67
C LYS A 440 -13.16 -7.83 35.59
N PRO A 441 -12.38 -8.93 35.65
CA PRO A 441 -12.94 -10.27 35.70
C PRO A 441 -13.93 -10.48 36.84
N ALA A 442 -14.99 -11.23 36.54
CA ALA A 442 -16.06 -11.48 37.49
C ALA A 442 -15.58 -12.38 38.63
N ALA A 443 -15.82 -11.94 39.87
CA ALA A 443 -15.59 -12.76 41.05
C ALA A 443 -16.62 -13.91 41.15
N GLU A 444 -17.81 -13.70 40.59
CA GLU A 444 -18.95 -14.62 40.61
C GLU A 444 -19.53 -14.82 39.20
N LEU A 445 -20.16 -15.97 38.97
CA LEU A 445 -20.85 -16.25 37.71
C LEU A 445 -22.15 -15.44 37.62
N PRO A 446 -22.33 -14.57 36.61
CA PRO A 446 -23.57 -13.83 36.45
C PRO A 446 -24.74 -14.78 36.20
N LYS A 447 -25.92 -14.41 36.69
CA LYS A 447 -27.13 -15.24 36.53
C LYS A 447 -27.55 -15.34 35.07
N GLU A 448 -27.47 -14.24 34.37
CA GLU A 448 -27.81 -14.08 32.95
C GLU A 448 -26.62 -13.40 32.26
N LEU A 449 -26.32 -13.86 31.04
CA LEU A 449 -25.25 -13.32 30.20
C LEU A 449 -25.60 -13.62 28.74
N ASP A 450 -25.60 -12.58 27.91
CA ASP A 450 -25.91 -12.69 26.48
C ASP A 450 -24.66 -13.16 25.72
N VAL A 451 -24.54 -14.48 25.59
CA VAL A 451 -23.40 -15.15 24.98
C VAL A 451 -23.64 -15.41 23.50
N ALA A 452 -22.58 -15.21 22.71
CA ALA A 452 -22.58 -15.58 21.30
C ALA A 452 -22.84 -17.07 21.11
N THR A 453 -23.43 -17.40 19.95
CA THR A 453 -23.75 -18.78 19.57
C THR A 453 -23.06 -19.17 18.26
N GLY A 454 -23.02 -20.49 17.98
CA GLY A 454 -22.49 -21.02 16.72
C GLY A 454 -21.05 -21.53 16.79
N ALA A 455 -20.46 -21.67 17.98
CA ALA A 455 -19.20 -22.40 18.12
C ALA A 455 -19.39 -23.90 17.88
N SER A 456 -18.39 -24.54 17.28
CA SER A 456 -18.28 -25.99 17.25
C SER A 456 -16.83 -26.41 17.44
N THR A 457 -16.60 -27.50 18.17
CA THR A 457 -15.28 -28.10 18.29
C THR A 457 -14.92 -28.80 16.97
N GLY A 458 -13.71 -28.59 16.45
CA GLY A 458 -13.20 -29.37 15.29
C GLY A 458 -12.82 -30.81 15.65
N VAL A 459 -12.91 -31.16 16.93
CA VAL A 459 -12.53 -32.44 17.53
C VAL A 459 -13.78 -33.08 18.13
N ASP A 460 -13.85 -34.42 18.09
CA ASP A 460 -14.88 -35.19 18.78
C ASP A 460 -14.79 -35.00 20.30
N THR A 461 -15.88 -34.51 20.89
CA THR A 461 -16.02 -34.21 22.32
C THR A 461 -17.17 -34.97 22.98
N ASP A 462 -17.66 -36.04 22.35
CA ASP A 462 -18.80 -36.85 22.84
C ASP A 462 -18.57 -37.44 24.25
N PHE A 463 -17.30 -37.59 24.67
CA PHE A 463 -16.96 -38.01 26.03
C PHE A 463 -17.47 -37.06 27.13
N LEU A 464 -17.81 -35.81 26.79
CA LEU A 464 -18.35 -34.83 27.71
C LEU A 464 -19.86 -34.98 27.93
N ASP A 465 -20.60 -35.53 26.96
CA ASP A 465 -22.07 -35.46 26.91
C ASP A 465 -22.72 -36.05 28.16
N SER A 466 -22.30 -37.26 28.55
CA SER A 466 -22.84 -37.92 29.74
C SER A 466 -22.67 -37.11 31.03
N ARG A 467 -21.56 -36.36 31.15
CA ARG A 467 -21.29 -35.52 32.32
C ARG A 467 -22.04 -34.20 32.23
N ILE A 468 -22.11 -33.60 31.04
CA ILE A 468 -22.89 -32.40 30.77
C ILE A 468 -24.35 -32.66 31.14
N ASP A 469 -24.95 -33.76 30.67
CA ASP A 469 -26.34 -34.11 30.96
C ASP A 469 -26.55 -34.33 32.46
N ALA A 470 -25.66 -35.08 33.12
CA ALA A 470 -25.75 -35.36 34.55
C ALA A 470 -25.76 -34.07 35.40
N TRP A 471 -24.90 -33.10 35.07
CA TRP A 471 -24.73 -31.88 35.87
C TRP A 471 -25.58 -30.70 35.43
N THR A 472 -26.14 -30.73 34.22
CA THR A 472 -26.94 -29.63 33.68
C THR A 472 -28.42 -29.98 33.50
N SER A 473 -28.85 -31.22 33.79
CA SER A 473 -30.25 -31.67 33.69
C SER A 473 -31.28 -30.81 34.45
N ARG A 474 -30.86 -30.15 35.54
CA ARG A 474 -31.71 -29.25 36.35
C ARG A 474 -31.56 -27.78 35.99
N ALA A 475 -30.70 -27.44 35.03
CA ALA A 475 -30.50 -26.07 34.60
C ALA A 475 -31.67 -25.62 33.73
N GLU A 476 -32.50 -24.74 34.26
CA GLU A 476 -33.55 -24.07 33.49
C GLU A 476 -32.90 -22.92 32.68
N GLY A 477 -33.01 -22.94 31.34
CA GLY A 477 -32.52 -21.89 30.46
C GLY A 477 -31.68 -22.37 29.26
N GLY A 478 -31.06 -21.42 28.57
CA GLY A 478 -30.22 -21.65 27.38
C GLY A 478 -28.81 -22.18 27.67
N ALA A 479 -27.94 -22.14 26.66
CA ALA A 479 -26.57 -22.65 26.74
C ALA A 479 -25.77 -22.07 27.92
N TRP A 480 -25.91 -20.76 28.20
CA TRP A 480 -25.25 -20.11 29.34
C TRP A 480 -25.67 -20.71 30.70
N SER A 481 -26.96 -20.97 30.90
CA SER A 481 -27.46 -21.57 32.15
C SER A 481 -26.85 -22.94 32.40
N LYS A 482 -26.72 -23.75 31.34
CA LYS A 482 -26.06 -25.06 31.38
C LYS A 482 -24.57 -24.93 31.68
N LEU A 483 -23.85 -24.03 30.99
CA LEU A 483 -22.42 -23.81 31.25
C LEU A 483 -22.17 -23.36 32.70
N ARG A 484 -22.99 -22.44 33.21
CA ARG A 484 -22.93 -21.96 34.60
C ARG A 484 -23.20 -23.09 35.60
N ALA A 485 -24.19 -23.95 35.34
CA ALA A 485 -24.47 -25.11 36.18
C ALA A 485 -23.29 -26.09 36.19
N PHE A 486 -22.70 -26.36 35.03
CA PHE A 486 -21.52 -27.21 34.90
C PHE A 486 -20.30 -26.64 35.64
N ALA A 487 -20.01 -25.34 35.47
CA ALA A 487 -18.96 -24.63 36.19
C ALA A 487 -19.16 -24.70 37.72
N THR A 488 -20.39 -24.51 38.17
CA THR A 488 -20.75 -24.60 39.59
C THR A 488 -20.51 -26.02 40.12
N ALA A 489 -20.96 -27.05 39.38
CA ALA A 489 -20.78 -28.45 39.75
C ALA A 489 -19.30 -28.84 39.81
N MET A 490 -18.47 -28.40 38.85
CA MET A 490 -17.02 -28.61 38.89
C MET A 490 -16.40 -28.08 40.17
N ARG A 491 -16.75 -26.85 40.57
CA ARG A 491 -16.25 -26.19 41.78
C ARG A 491 -16.73 -26.90 43.06
N THR A 492 -18.00 -27.29 43.13
CA THR A 492 -18.60 -27.81 44.37
C THR A 492 -18.39 -29.32 44.55
N GLU A 493 -18.38 -30.10 43.48
CA GLU A 493 -18.27 -31.57 43.53
C GLU A 493 -16.84 -32.06 43.33
N GLY A 494 -16.02 -31.34 42.55
CA GLY A 494 -14.64 -31.69 42.23
C GLY A 494 -13.64 -31.53 43.38
N THR A 495 -12.40 -31.94 43.13
CA THR A 495 -11.25 -31.87 44.04
C THR A 495 -10.03 -31.33 43.30
N TYR A 496 -9.13 -30.66 44.03
CA TYR A 496 -7.92 -30.06 43.48
C TYR A 496 -6.71 -30.95 43.75
N THR A 497 -5.89 -31.22 42.73
CA THR A 497 -4.59 -31.88 42.87
C THR A 497 -3.66 -31.53 41.71
N ASP A 498 -2.39 -31.24 42.04
CA ASP A 498 -1.31 -31.03 41.08
C ASP A 498 -0.53 -32.33 40.76
N GLY A 499 -1.03 -33.45 41.27
CA GLY A 499 -0.31 -34.72 41.31
C GLY A 499 0.55 -34.84 42.58
N GLY A 500 0.87 -36.07 42.95
CA GLY A 500 1.66 -36.37 44.14
C GLY A 500 3.14 -36.62 43.86
N THR A 501 3.96 -36.60 44.92
CA THR A 501 5.30 -37.19 44.88
C THR A 501 5.21 -38.70 44.55
N PRO A 502 6.31 -39.36 44.15
CA PRO A 502 6.29 -40.80 43.84
C PRO A 502 5.71 -41.71 44.94
N ASN A 503 5.77 -41.24 46.20
CA ASN A 503 5.27 -41.93 47.39
C ASN A 503 3.86 -41.49 47.81
N SER A 504 3.26 -40.50 47.15
CA SER A 504 1.89 -40.06 47.41
C SER A 504 0.89 -40.84 46.56
N PHE A 505 -0.31 -41.07 47.10
CA PHE A 505 -1.42 -41.67 46.36
C PHE A 505 -1.88 -40.77 45.20
N GLU A 506 -1.64 -39.47 45.27
CA GLU A 506 -2.01 -38.50 44.23
C GLU A 506 -1.18 -38.63 42.94
N LYS A 507 -0.14 -39.46 42.91
CA LYS A 507 0.71 -39.69 41.71
C LYS A 507 -0.05 -40.19 40.49
N VAL A 508 -1.24 -40.76 40.69
CA VAL A 508 -2.09 -41.29 39.62
C VAL A 508 -2.77 -40.17 38.81
N TYR A 509 -2.83 -38.95 39.35
CA TYR A 509 -3.39 -37.77 38.68
C TYR A 509 -2.36 -37.07 37.79
N LEU A 510 -2.25 -37.57 36.57
CA LEU A 510 -1.26 -37.13 35.58
C LEU A 510 -1.64 -35.79 34.92
N PRO A 511 -0.64 -34.98 34.52
CA PRO A 511 -0.86 -33.72 33.82
C PRO A 511 -1.38 -33.92 32.41
N GLY A 512 -1.82 -32.83 31.80
CA GLY A 512 -2.21 -32.77 30.41
C GLY A 512 -3.71 -32.64 30.20
N HIS A 513 -4.04 -32.11 29.03
CA HIS A 513 -5.38 -31.82 28.57
C HIS A 513 -5.65 -32.37 27.17
N ALA A 514 -4.90 -33.40 26.74
CA ALA A 514 -5.27 -34.18 25.56
C ALA A 514 -6.62 -34.88 25.78
N VAL A 515 -7.33 -35.23 24.71
CA VAL A 515 -8.64 -35.92 24.80
C VAL A 515 -8.56 -37.15 25.70
N SER A 516 -7.51 -37.97 25.58
CA SER A 516 -7.33 -39.14 26.46
C SER A 516 -7.20 -38.79 27.95
N ARG A 517 -6.60 -37.64 28.28
CA ARG A 517 -6.49 -37.12 29.65
C ARG A 517 -7.82 -36.54 30.13
N LEU A 518 -8.47 -35.73 29.32
CA LEU A 518 -9.76 -35.11 29.66
C LEU A 518 -10.88 -36.14 29.77
N SER A 519 -10.93 -37.14 28.90
CA SER A 519 -11.88 -38.26 28.99
C SER A 519 -11.70 -39.03 30.31
N ARG A 520 -10.46 -39.25 30.75
CA ARG A 520 -10.20 -39.88 32.06
C ARG A 520 -10.59 -38.97 33.22
N PHE A 521 -10.24 -37.69 33.14
CA PHE A 521 -10.60 -36.68 34.14
C PHE A 521 -12.13 -36.61 34.31
N VAL A 522 -12.87 -36.45 33.21
CA VAL A 522 -14.34 -36.36 33.19
C VAL A 522 -15.01 -37.71 33.49
N GLY A 523 -14.38 -38.84 33.17
CA GLY A 523 -14.88 -40.19 33.46
C GLY A 523 -14.69 -40.65 34.92
N SER A 524 -13.92 -39.88 35.71
CA SER A 524 -13.71 -40.17 37.13
C SER A 524 -15.01 -40.12 37.93
N SER A 525 -15.02 -40.80 39.07
CA SER A 525 -16.15 -40.78 40.00
C SER A 525 -16.33 -39.38 40.65
N LYS A 526 -15.22 -38.73 40.96
CA LYS A 526 -15.12 -37.33 41.36
C LYS A 526 -13.96 -36.70 40.60
N LEU A 527 -14.17 -35.53 40.01
CA LEU A 527 -13.11 -34.80 39.32
C LEU A 527 -11.96 -34.51 40.27
N ALA A 528 -10.74 -34.76 39.81
CA ALA A 528 -9.51 -34.51 40.53
C ALA A 528 -8.44 -34.04 39.53
N GLY A 529 -8.03 -32.78 39.65
CA GLY A 529 -7.10 -32.13 38.73
C GLY A 529 -6.77 -30.70 39.17
N ASN A 530 -6.09 -29.95 38.31
CA ASN A 530 -5.69 -28.56 38.56
C ASN A 530 -6.26 -27.62 37.49
N ASP A 531 -5.91 -26.33 37.55
CA ASP A 531 -6.43 -25.29 36.65
C ASP A 531 -6.34 -25.68 35.16
N GLU A 532 -5.26 -26.37 34.76
CA GLU A 532 -5.08 -26.87 33.38
C GLU A 532 -6.28 -27.72 32.92
N GLN A 533 -6.63 -28.74 33.69
CA GLN A 533 -7.68 -29.70 33.32
C GLN A 533 -9.08 -29.09 33.47
N TYR A 534 -9.30 -28.31 34.52
CA TYR A 534 -10.58 -27.63 34.75
C TYR A 534 -10.87 -26.57 33.68
N ALA A 535 -9.91 -25.72 33.35
CA ALA A 535 -10.10 -24.66 32.34
C ALA A 535 -10.27 -25.26 30.94
N ALA A 536 -9.44 -26.24 30.57
CA ALA A 536 -9.55 -26.95 29.30
C ALA A 536 -10.91 -27.64 29.14
N THR A 537 -11.39 -28.31 30.20
CA THR A 537 -12.69 -28.98 30.18
C THR A 537 -13.83 -27.97 30.07
N LEU A 538 -13.83 -26.90 30.87
CA LEU A 538 -14.90 -25.90 30.83
C LEU A 538 -14.99 -25.21 29.46
N ALA A 539 -13.85 -24.86 28.86
CA ALA A 539 -13.83 -24.27 27.52
C ALA A 539 -14.39 -25.22 26.45
N LEU A 540 -14.06 -26.52 26.50
CA LEU A 540 -14.65 -27.52 25.60
C LEU A 540 -16.15 -27.70 25.83
N VAL A 541 -16.61 -27.69 27.08
CA VAL A 541 -18.04 -27.74 27.41
C VAL A 541 -18.77 -26.52 26.84
N GLY A 542 -18.17 -25.33 26.96
CA GLY A 542 -18.69 -24.11 26.33
C GLY A 542 -18.85 -24.28 24.82
N GLN A 543 -17.79 -24.72 24.14
CA GLN A 543 -17.83 -24.96 22.69
C GLN A 543 -18.83 -26.06 22.30
N ARG A 544 -18.96 -27.14 23.07
CA ARG A 544 -19.94 -28.23 22.87
C ARG A 544 -21.38 -27.73 23.05
N LEU A 545 -21.61 -26.76 23.94
CA LEU A 545 -22.89 -26.10 24.13
C LEU A 545 -23.16 -24.97 23.11
N GLY A 546 -22.23 -24.74 22.17
CA GLY A 546 -22.35 -23.72 21.12
C GLY A 546 -21.85 -22.32 21.48
N ILE A 547 -21.23 -22.15 22.66
CA ILE A 547 -20.68 -20.88 23.16
C ILE A 547 -19.20 -20.77 22.77
N PRO A 548 -18.79 -19.76 21.97
CA PRO A 548 -17.37 -19.54 21.68
C PRO A 548 -16.60 -19.30 22.99
N SER A 549 -15.69 -20.21 23.30
CA SER A 549 -14.95 -20.26 24.56
C SER A 549 -13.48 -20.53 24.28
N ARG A 550 -12.59 -19.89 25.04
CA ARG A 550 -11.13 -20.03 24.92
C ARG A 550 -10.45 -20.09 26.30
N VAL A 551 -9.27 -20.68 26.36
CA VAL A 551 -8.49 -20.81 27.60
C VAL A 551 -7.47 -19.69 27.65
N VAL A 552 -7.26 -19.08 28.82
CA VAL A 552 -6.19 -18.11 29.03
C VAL A 552 -5.34 -18.55 30.19
N MET A 553 -4.02 -18.49 30.03
CA MET A 553 -3.06 -18.71 31.11
C MET A 553 -2.40 -17.39 31.46
N GLY A 554 -2.25 -17.12 32.75
CA GLY A 554 -1.65 -15.87 33.23
C GLY A 554 -1.56 -15.85 34.75
N ALA A 555 -1.43 -14.68 35.34
CA ALA A 555 -1.31 -14.52 36.79
C ALA A 555 -1.90 -13.20 37.27
N THR A 556 -2.33 -13.15 38.53
CA THR A 556 -2.77 -11.90 39.16
C THR A 556 -1.69 -11.40 40.12
N PRO A 557 -1.11 -10.20 39.92
CA PRO A 557 -0.08 -9.68 40.81
C PRO A 557 -0.57 -9.49 42.25
N GLN A 558 0.30 -9.76 43.22
CA GLN A 558 0.07 -9.50 44.64
C GLN A 558 0.10 -7.99 44.94
N ALA A 559 -0.32 -7.61 46.15
CA ALA A 559 -0.15 -6.25 46.64
C ALA A 559 1.36 -5.88 46.64
N GLY A 560 1.77 -4.95 45.77
CA GLY A 560 3.17 -4.58 45.54
C GLY A 560 3.71 -4.98 44.15
N GLY A 561 2.96 -5.74 43.36
CA GLY A 561 3.26 -6.03 41.96
C GLY A 561 4.06 -7.32 41.71
N ASP A 562 4.50 -8.01 42.76
CA ASP A 562 5.17 -9.31 42.60
C ASP A 562 4.15 -10.38 42.15
N VAL A 563 4.54 -11.17 41.16
CA VAL A 563 3.82 -12.36 40.70
C VAL A 563 4.68 -13.57 41.06
N ARG A 564 4.16 -14.47 41.90
CA ARG A 564 4.81 -15.73 42.22
C ARG A 564 4.24 -16.88 41.40
N GLY A 565 4.94 -18.01 41.32
CA GLY A 565 4.43 -19.19 40.63
C GLY A 565 3.04 -19.60 41.11
N LYS A 566 2.79 -19.60 42.42
CA LYS A 566 1.49 -19.95 42.99
C LYS A 566 0.31 -19.05 42.60
N ASP A 567 0.60 -17.85 42.10
CA ASP A 567 -0.38 -16.87 41.62
C ASP A 567 -0.71 -17.05 40.11
N VAL A 568 -0.02 -17.98 39.44
CA VAL A 568 -0.31 -18.38 38.06
C VAL A 568 -1.55 -19.26 38.04
N HIS A 569 -2.47 -18.95 37.16
CA HIS A 569 -3.76 -19.61 37.00
C HIS A 569 -4.11 -19.79 35.51
N ALA A 570 -4.99 -20.75 35.24
CA ALA A 570 -5.67 -20.86 33.95
C ALA A 570 -7.16 -20.56 34.12
N TRP A 571 -7.72 -19.73 33.25
CA TRP A 571 -9.13 -19.34 33.27
C TRP A 571 -9.76 -19.46 31.88
N VAL A 572 -11.07 -19.24 31.81
CA VAL A 572 -11.84 -19.36 30.56
C VAL A 572 -12.43 -18.00 30.20
N GLU A 573 -12.39 -17.64 28.93
CA GLU A 573 -13.12 -16.48 28.40
C GLU A 573 -14.24 -16.98 27.47
N VAL A 574 -15.42 -16.40 27.60
CA VAL A 574 -16.59 -16.68 26.73
C VAL A 574 -16.92 -15.45 25.91
N ARG A 575 -17.37 -15.64 24.68
CA ARG A 575 -17.72 -14.54 23.78
C ARG A 575 -19.16 -14.07 24.01
N LEU A 576 -19.36 -12.76 24.10
CA LEU A 576 -20.67 -12.11 24.18
C LEU A 576 -21.24 -11.83 22.78
N ASP A 577 -22.55 -11.58 22.70
CA ASP A 577 -23.24 -11.26 21.44
C ASP A 577 -22.72 -9.96 20.76
N ASP A 578 -22.16 -9.03 21.53
CA ASP A 578 -21.50 -7.82 21.01
C ASP A 578 -20.09 -8.08 20.43
N GLY A 579 -19.62 -9.33 20.53
CA GLY A 579 -18.31 -9.77 20.06
C GLY A 579 -17.18 -9.64 21.08
N SER A 580 -17.41 -9.03 22.25
CA SER A 580 -16.43 -8.92 23.33
C SER A 580 -16.22 -10.23 24.09
N TRP A 581 -15.12 -10.33 24.83
CA TRP A 581 -14.77 -11.53 25.61
C TRP A 581 -14.94 -11.27 27.10
N TYR A 582 -15.74 -12.11 27.74
CA TYR A 582 -16.02 -12.06 29.17
C TYR A 582 -15.19 -13.11 29.93
N PRO A 583 -14.29 -12.70 30.84
CA PRO A 583 -13.44 -13.63 31.58
C PRO A 583 -14.15 -14.24 32.81
N LEU A 584 -14.13 -15.57 32.86
CA LEU A 584 -14.55 -16.41 33.97
C LEU A 584 -13.33 -16.82 34.79
N GLY A 585 -13.06 -16.13 35.90
CA GLY A 585 -11.90 -16.43 36.74
C GLY A 585 -11.92 -17.86 37.30
N SER A 586 -10.74 -18.43 37.58
CA SER A 586 -10.57 -19.82 38.04
C SER A 586 -11.41 -20.14 39.29
N GLN A 587 -11.57 -19.17 40.19
CA GLN A 587 -12.40 -19.28 41.39
C GLN A 587 -13.89 -19.59 41.12
N THR A 588 -14.36 -19.41 39.88
CA THR A 588 -15.76 -19.65 39.53
C THR A 588 -16.04 -21.13 39.21
N PHE A 589 -15.02 -21.91 38.85
CA PHE A 589 -15.17 -23.30 38.40
C PHE A 589 -14.14 -24.29 38.96
N VAL A 590 -13.01 -23.82 39.49
CA VAL A 590 -11.98 -24.66 40.14
C VAL A 590 -12.31 -24.79 41.63
N PRO A 591 -12.29 -26.01 42.21
CA PRO A 591 -12.41 -26.21 43.66
C PRO A 591 -11.30 -25.50 44.46
N SER A 592 -11.55 -25.22 45.74
CA SER A 592 -10.47 -24.73 46.63
C SER A 592 -9.31 -25.73 46.67
N ARG A 593 -8.07 -25.22 46.74
CA ARG A 593 -6.85 -26.02 46.86
C ARG A 593 -6.83 -26.91 48.10
N ASP A 594 -7.58 -26.55 49.15
CA ASP A 594 -7.70 -27.36 50.37
C ASP A 594 -8.55 -28.63 50.18
N LYS A 595 -9.30 -28.72 49.08
CA LYS A 595 -10.21 -29.82 48.81
C LYS A 595 -9.51 -30.90 47.98
N THR A 596 -8.66 -31.68 48.62
CA THR A 596 -7.85 -32.73 47.98
C THR A 596 -8.63 -34.03 47.75
N PRO A 597 -8.22 -34.85 46.76
CA PRO A 597 -8.79 -36.19 46.57
C PRO A 597 -8.49 -37.10 47.77
N SER A 598 -9.39 -38.03 48.06
CA SER A 598 -9.20 -38.99 49.16
C SER A 598 -8.63 -40.33 48.68
N GLU A 599 -7.90 -41.06 49.54
CA GLU A 599 -7.39 -42.40 49.21
C GLU A 599 -8.48 -43.39 48.77
N GLN A 600 -9.71 -43.22 49.28
CA GLN A 600 -10.84 -44.04 48.88
C GLN A 600 -11.26 -43.77 47.43
N GLN A 601 -11.13 -42.53 46.96
CA GLN A 601 -11.32 -42.20 45.53
C GLN A 601 -10.24 -42.89 44.69
N LEU A 602 -8.99 -42.90 45.16
CA LEU A 602 -7.92 -43.63 44.48
C LEU A 602 -8.26 -45.11 44.30
N LYS A 603 -8.72 -45.80 45.35
CA LYS A 603 -9.10 -47.22 45.26
C LYS A 603 -10.18 -47.47 44.22
N THR A 604 -11.15 -46.57 44.09
CA THR A 604 -12.18 -46.63 43.04
C THR A 604 -11.59 -46.39 41.65
N GLU A 605 -10.69 -45.42 41.50
CA GLU A 605 -10.04 -45.14 40.22
C GLU A 605 -9.06 -46.27 39.81
N GLU A 606 -8.31 -46.85 40.75
CA GLU A 606 -7.47 -48.03 40.53
C GLU A 606 -8.30 -49.27 40.17
N GLN A 607 -9.48 -49.47 40.75
CA GLN A 607 -10.39 -50.54 40.34
C GLN A 607 -10.91 -50.35 38.91
N LYS A 608 -11.19 -49.11 38.49
CA LYS A 608 -11.56 -48.79 37.10
C LYS A 608 -10.41 -49.00 36.11
N VAL A 609 -9.18 -48.66 36.52
CA VAL A 609 -7.97 -48.85 35.70
C VAL A 609 -7.56 -50.34 35.66
N GLY A 610 -7.65 -51.05 36.78
CA GLY A 610 -7.34 -52.48 36.89
C GLY A 610 -8.32 -53.41 36.17
N ALA A 611 -9.51 -52.90 35.81
CA ALA A 611 -10.46 -53.60 34.94
C ALA A 611 -10.10 -53.51 33.44
N GLN A 612 -9.11 -52.70 33.05
CA GLN A 612 -8.50 -52.74 31.72
C GLN A 612 -7.32 -53.71 31.73
N VAL A 613 -7.62 -54.95 31.34
CA VAL A 613 -6.78 -56.08 30.89
C VAL A 613 -5.25 -55.89 31.02
N PRO A 614 -4.50 -56.80 31.68
CA PRO A 614 -3.04 -56.78 31.59
C PRO A 614 -2.65 -56.97 30.11
N PRO A 615 -1.77 -56.13 29.54
CA PRO A 615 -1.32 -56.36 28.17
C PRO A 615 -0.71 -57.76 28.07
N PRO A 616 -0.93 -58.51 26.97
CA PRO A 616 -0.13 -59.70 26.73
C PRO A 616 1.34 -59.28 26.80
N ALA A 617 2.17 -60.09 27.47
CA ALA A 617 3.58 -59.82 27.67
C ALA A 617 4.21 -59.34 26.37
N GLY A 618 4.45 -58.02 26.29
CA GLY A 618 5.05 -57.40 25.13
C GLY A 618 6.47 -57.90 25.05
N VAL A 619 6.75 -58.75 24.08
CA VAL A 619 8.09 -58.90 23.52
C VAL A 619 8.58 -57.49 23.22
N SER A 620 9.62 -57.06 23.93
CA SER A 620 10.26 -55.76 23.73
C SER A 620 10.66 -55.64 22.26
N PRO A 621 10.11 -54.71 21.47
CA PRO A 621 10.79 -54.31 20.25
C PRO A 621 12.16 -53.74 20.66
N PRO A 622 13.22 -53.95 19.85
CA PRO A 622 14.55 -53.50 20.22
C PRO A 622 14.53 -51.98 20.49
N SER A 623 15.18 -51.64 21.60
CA SER A 623 15.46 -50.29 22.06
C SER A 623 15.94 -49.41 20.91
N VAL A 624 15.08 -48.49 20.47
CA VAL A 624 15.55 -47.23 19.89
C VAL A 624 15.72 -46.26 21.04
N LEU A 625 16.93 -46.25 21.60
CA LEU A 625 17.49 -45.09 22.27
C LEU A 625 17.45 -43.90 21.30
N GLN A 626 16.37 -43.12 21.35
CA GLN A 626 16.32 -41.75 20.88
C GLN A 626 15.57 -40.95 21.94
N GLY A 627 16.33 -40.20 22.74
CA GLY A 627 15.78 -39.24 23.69
C GLY A 627 15.06 -38.10 22.97
N PRO A 628 14.17 -37.37 23.66
CA PRO A 628 13.50 -36.19 23.11
C PRO A 628 14.43 -34.96 23.17
N ASP A 629 15.64 -35.11 22.67
CA ASP A 629 16.53 -34.01 22.32
C ASP A 629 16.83 -34.22 20.83
N GLN A 630 16.39 -33.31 19.98
CA GLN A 630 16.43 -33.36 18.50
C GLN A 630 15.14 -33.83 17.79
N ALA A 631 14.04 -33.12 18.06
CA ALA A 631 13.20 -32.63 16.96
C ALA A 631 13.66 -31.22 16.57
N GLN A 632 14.98 -31.04 16.38
CA GLN A 632 15.47 -29.95 15.56
C GLN A 632 15.49 -30.49 14.15
N ASN A 633 14.69 -29.86 13.30
CA ASN A 633 14.73 -29.99 11.87
C ASN A 633 16.18 -30.09 11.39
N ALA A 634 16.66 -31.30 11.13
CA ALA A 634 17.48 -31.52 9.95
C ALA A 634 16.53 -31.31 8.76
N THR A 635 16.18 -30.03 8.50
CA THR A 635 16.28 -29.58 7.12
C THR A 635 17.72 -29.88 6.78
N ASP A 636 17.94 -31.03 6.15
CA ASP A 636 19.03 -31.20 5.25
C ASP A 636 18.90 -29.99 4.34
N VAL A 637 19.69 -28.95 4.66
CA VAL A 637 19.88 -27.80 3.82
C VAL A 637 20.60 -28.44 2.65
N THR A 638 19.80 -29.04 1.75
CA THR A 638 20.25 -29.39 0.42
C THR A 638 21.02 -28.15 0.03
N LYS A 639 22.34 -28.27 -0.06
CA LYS A 639 23.19 -27.19 -0.55
C LYS A 639 22.55 -26.87 -1.88
N ARG A 640 21.71 -25.83 -1.90
CA ARG A 640 20.97 -25.39 -3.07
C ARG A 640 22.09 -25.30 -4.07
N LYS A 641 22.11 -26.19 -5.08
CA LYS A 641 23.15 -26.18 -6.10
C LYS A 641 23.18 -24.72 -6.53
N LYS A 642 24.29 -24.02 -6.25
CA LYS A 642 24.40 -22.58 -6.48
C LYS A 642 24.03 -22.40 -7.94
N ASN A 643 22.82 -21.93 -8.17
CA ASN A 643 22.35 -21.74 -9.52
C ASN A 643 23.24 -20.61 -10.03
N PRO A 644 24.03 -20.80 -11.11
CA PRO A 644 24.91 -19.74 -11.59
C PRO A 644 24.12 -18.46 -11.96
N PHE A 645 22.79 -18.57 -12.07
CA PHE A 645 21.85 -17.47 -12.31
C PHE A 645 21.15 -16.92 -11.04
N ASP A 646 21.48 -17.39 -9.83
CA ASP A 646 20.99 -16.76 -8.61
C ASP A 646 21.79 -15.49 -8.32
N VAL A 647 21.25 -14.36 -8.79
CA VAL A 647 21.88 -13.03 -8.70
C VAL A 647 22.15 -12.64 -7.24
N THR A 648 21.38 -13.14 -6.27
CA THR A 648 21.56 -12.82 -4.84
C THR A 648 22.85 -13.40 -4.26
N ALA A 649 23.40 -14.46 -4.87
CA ALA A 649 24.64 -15.08 -4.44
C ALA A 649 25.90 -14.46 -5.08
N TRP A 650 25.74 -13.49 -5.99
CA TRP A 650 26.88 -12.82 -6.64
C TRP A 650 27.51 -11.78 -5.73
N PRO A 651 28.83 -11.53 -5.83
CA PRO A 651 29.47 -10.38 -5.20
C PRO A 651 28.76 -9.08 -5.59
N LEU A 652 28.65 -8.12 -4.66
CA LEU A 652 27.92 -6.86 -4.86
C LEU A 652 28.32 -6.13 -6.15
N TRP A 653 29.61 -6.14 -6.52
CA TRP A 653 30.10 -5.49 -7.74
C TRP A 653 29.55 -6.12 -9.04
N LEU A 654 29.35 -7.44 -9.07
CA LEU A 654 28.75 -8.17 -10.20
C LEU A 654 27.25 -7.88 -10.30
N GLN A 655 26.55 -7.78 -9.17
CA GLN A 655 25.13 -7.39 -9.13
C GLN A 655 24.94 -5.97 -9.67
N VAL A 656 25.79 -5.02 -9.24
CA VAL A 656 25.78 -3.63 -9.71
C VAL A 656 26.08 -3.57 -11.22
N LEU A 657 27.10 -4.31 -11.69
CA LEU A 657 27.45 -4.35 -13.10
C LEU A 657 26.31 -4.93 -13.96
N ALA A 658 25.70 -6.03 -13.52
CA ALA A 658 24.57 -6.65 -14.21
C ALA A 658 23.35 -5.72 -14.25
N GLY A 659 23.07 -5.00 -13.16
CA GLY A 659 22.03 -3.97 -13.12
C GLY A 659 22.30 -2.83 -14.10
N LEU A 660 23.55 -2.38 -14.21
CA LEU A 660 23.95 -1.31 -15.13
C LEU A 660 23.84 -1.77 -16.60
N VAL A 661 24.29 -2.99 -16.92
CA VAL A 661 24.14 -3.60 -18.25
C VAL A 661 22.66 -3.74 -18.61
N LEU A 662 21.82 -4.22 -17.69
CA LEU A 662 20.38 -4.32 -17.90
C LEU A 662 19.75 -2.94 -18.18
N LEU A 663 20.17 -1.90 -17.45
CA LEU A 663 19.68 -0.54 -17.68
C LEU A 663 20.05 -0.04 -19.08
N VAL A 664 21.28 -0.29 -19.54
CA VAL A 664 21.71 0.03 -20.91
C VAL A 664 20.91 -0.75 -21.94
N LEU A 665 20.68 -2.05 -21.72
CA LEU A 665 19.85 -2.88 -22.61
C LEU A 665 18.41 -2.38 -22.66
N LEU A 666 17.82 -1.98 -21.53
CA LEU A 666 16.49 -1.37 -21.47
C LEU A 666 16.44 -0.02 -22.18
N ALA A 667 17.49 0.80 -22.07
CA ALA A 667 17.61 2.06 -22.78
C ALA A 667 17.62 1.86 -24.31
N VAL A 668 18.46 0.94 -24.79
CA VAL A 668 18.54 0.57 -26.22
C VAL A 668 17.23 -0.05 -26.69
N GLY A 669 16.66 -0.97 -25.90
CA GLY A 669 15.37 -1.61 -26.17
C GLY A 669 14.21 -0.62 -26.25
N TYR A 670 14.16 0.38 -25.37
CA TYR A 670 13.15 1.44 -25.40
C TYR A 670 13.22 2.26 -26.70
N VAL A 671 14.42 2.70 -27.09
CA VAL A 671 14.62 3.43 -28.35
C VAL A 671 14.27 2.55 -29.55
N ALA A 672 14.72 1.30 -29.56
CA ALA A 672 14.43 0.34 -30.64
C ALA A 672 12.92 0.06 -30.75
N LEU A 673 12.22 -0.13 -29.64
CA LEU A 673 10.78 -0.35 -29.58
C LEU A 673 10.02 0.86 -30.14
N LEU A 674 10.37 2.09 -29.75
CA LEU A 674 9.71 3.28 -30.28
C LEU A 674 9.97 3.46 -31.78
N ARG A 675 11.19 3.20 -32.25
CA ARG A 675 11.50 3.17 -33.70
C ARG A 675 10.65 2.14 -34.42
N TRP A 676 10.55 0.94 -33.86
CA TRP A 676 9.73 -0.14 -34.42
C TRP A 676 8.24 0.23 -34.44
N LEU A 677 7.69 0.79 -33.35
CA LEU A 677 6.29 1.24 -33.27
C LEU A 677 6.00 2.35 -34.28
N LYS A 678 6.89 3.35 -34.41
CA LYS A 678 6.77 4.41 -35.42
C LYS A 678 6.79 3.83 -36.83
N ARG A 679 7.73 2.93 -37.13
CA ARG A 679 7.84 2.23 -38.43
C ARG A 679 6.60 1.38 -38.72
N ARG A 680 6.14 0.56 -37.76
CA ARG A 680 4.94 -0.29 -37.89
C ARG A 680 3.71 0.56 -38.13
N ARG A 681 3.59 1.69 -37.42
CA ARG A 681 2.49 2.63 -37.60
C ARG A 681 2.52 3.30 -38.96
N ARG A 682 3.69 3.75 -39.42
CA ARG A 682 3.90 4.26 -40.79
C ARG A 682 3.44 3.24 -41.82
N ARG A 683 3.95 2.00 -41.75
CA ARG A 683 3.55 0.89 -42.64
C ARG A 683 2.06 0.60 -42.61
N LYS A 684 1.44 0.60 -41.42
CA LYS A 684 -0.01 0.38 -41.28
C LYS A 684 -0.81 1.48 -41.98
N HIS A 685 -0.38 2.74 -41.90
CA HIS A 685 -1.12 3.87 -42.48
C HIS A 685 -0.90 4.07 -43.98
N VAL A 686 0.14 3.48 -44.57
CA VAL A 686 0.36 3.47 -46.03
C VAL A 686 -0.80 2.76 -46.76
N GLY A 687 -1.42 1.72 -46.17
CA GLY A 687 -2.46 0.92 -46.84
C GLY A 687 -3.89 1.07 -46.32
N LEU A 688 -4.18 1.91 -45.32
CA LEU A 688 -5.47 1.90 -44.60
C LEU A 688 -6.30 3.17 -44.78
N GLY A 689 -7.38 3.08 -45.57
CA GLY A 689 -8.43 4.10 -45.72
C GLY A 689 -8.44 4.83 -47.07
N PRO A 690 -9.36 5.80 -47.27
CA PRO A 690 -9.44 6.58 -48.49
C PRO A 690 -8.14 7.33 -48.78
N VAL A 691 -7.75 7.45 -50.06
CA VAL A 691 -6.50 8.07 -50.52
C VAL A 691 -6.27 9.48 -49.94
N PRO A 692 -7.28 10.38 -49.86
CA PRO A 692 -7.10 11.70 -49.22
C PRO A 692 -6.73 11.61 -47.73
N GLY A 693 -7.24 10.60 -47.04
CA GLY A 693 -6.93 10.35 -45.63
C GLY A 693 -5.49 9.86 -45.41
N ARG A 694 -4.93 9.14 -46.41
CA ARG A 694 -3.52 8.70 -46.41
C ARG A 694 -2.58 9.89 -46.62
N ALA A 695 -2.83 10.71 -47.64
CA ALA A 695 -2.05 11.91 -47.92
C ALA A 695 -2.05 12.91 -46.74
N ALA A 696 -3.22 13.18 -46.15
CA ALA A 696 -3.33 14.04 -44.97
C ALA A 696 -2.57 13.49 -43.75
N TRP A 697 -2.49 12.17 -43.61
CA TRP A 697 -1.71 11.53 -42.56
C TRP A 697 -0.20 11.70 -42.77
N VAL A 698 0.30 11.56 -44.01
CA VAL A 698 1.71 11.77 -44.36
C VAL A 698 2.19 13.16 -43.93
N TRP A 699 1.41 14.21 -44.22
CA TRP A 699 1.73 15.58 -43.77
C TRP A 699 1.79 15.70 -42.24
N ARG A 700 0.83 15.10 -41.54
CA ARG A 700 0.77 15.15 -40.07
C ARG A 700 1.93 14.41 -39.42
N ASP A 701 2.36 13.31 -40.00
CA ASP A 701 3.51 12.53 -39.55
C ASP A 701 4.82 13.31 -39.77
N LEU A 702 5.00 13.95 -40.93
CA LEU A 702 6.11 14.87 -41.22
C LEU A 702 6.18 16.01 -40.19
N VAL A 703 5.06 16.72 -39.96
CA VAL A 703 4.99 17.81 -38.98
C VAL A 703 5.24 17.33 -37.54
N ALA A 704 4.79 16.12 -37.19
CA ALA A 704 5.02 15.55 -35.86
C ALA A 704 6.49 15.22 -35.63
N GLU A 705 7.17 14.67 -36.64
CA GLU A 705 8.59 14.33 -36.55
C GLU A 705 9.48 15.59 -36.65
N ALA A 706 9.09 16.61 -37.44
CA ALA A 706 9.75 17.92 -37.42
C ALA A 706 9.69 18.56 -36.02
N ARG A 707 8.54 18.46 -35.34
CA ARG A 707 8.38 18.95 -33.96
C ARG A 707 9.19 18.14 -32.92
N SER A 708 9.42 16.84 -33.15
CA SER A 708 10.31 16.04 -32.28
C SER A 708 11.78 16.37 -32.49
N LEU A 709 12.15 16.82 -33.71
CA LEU A 709 13.47 17.39 -34.02
C LEU A 709 13.67 18.83 -33.50
N ARG A 710 12.69 19.39 -32.80
CA ARG A 710 12.67 20.76 -32.23
C ARG A 710 12.45 21.89 -33.24
N VAL A 711 11.94 21.59 -34.44
CA VAL A 711 11.49 22.63 -35.36
C VAL A 711 10.22 23.31 -34.81
N ALA A 712 10.23 24.65 -34.75
CA ALA A 712 9.14 25.45 -34.23
C ALA A 712 8.02 25.59 -35.27
N VAL A 713 7.19 24.56 -35.42
CA VAL A 713 6.06 24.58 -36.38
C VAL A 713 4.83 25.24 -35.74
N PRO A 714 4.30 26.37 -36.29
CA PRO A 714 3.12 27.04 -35.76
C PRO A 714 1.88 26.12 -35.73
N ARG A 715 0.90 26.46 -34.90
CA ARG A 715 -0.36 25.72 -34.75
C ARG A 715 -1.53 26.60 -35.18
N GLY A 716 -2.52 26.00 -35.82
CA GLY A 716 -3.72 26.72 -36.28
C GLY A 716 -3.56 27.48 -37.61
N VAL A 717 -2.45 27.25 -38.31
CA VAL A 717 -2.15 27.85 -39.62
C VAL A 717 -2.23 26.82 -40.76
N THR A 718 -2.27 27.29 -42.01
CA THR A 718 -2.37 26.45 -43.21
C THR A 718 -1.18 25.49 -43.37
N ARG A 719 -1.33 24.39 -44.13
CA ARG A 719 -0.23 23.43 -44.38
C ARG A 719 0.97 24.11 -45.04
N ARG A 720 0.74 25.04 -45.97
CA ARG A 720 1.78 25.85 -46.63
C ARG A 720 2.55 26.73 -45.65
N GLU A 721 1.87 27.40 -44.73
CA GLU A 721 2.53 28.19 -43.67
C GLU A 721 3.36 27.32 -42.72
N GLN A 722 2.88 26.12 -42.38
CA GLN A 722 3.67 25.16 -41.60
C GLN A 722 4.90 24.68 -42.37
N ALA A 723 4.76 24.45 -43.69
CA ALA A 723 5.82 24.01 -44.56
C ALA A 723 6.94 25.06 -44.69
N HIS A 724 6.58 26.33 -44.88
CA HIS A 724 7.53 27.43 -44.92
C HIS A 724 8.32 27.59 -43.62
N ALA A 725 7.66 27.42 -42.47
CA ALA A 725 8.35 27.45 -41.18
C ALA A 725 9.33 26.27 -41.01
N ILE A 726 9.03 25.11 -41.58
CA ILE A 726 9.93 23.94 -41.56
C ILE A 726 11.12 24.17 -42.50
N ASP A 727 10.87 24.61 -43.74
CA ASP A 727 11.90 24.88 -44.73
C ASP A 727 12.85 25.99 -44.26
N ALA A 728 12.32 27.07 -43.66
CA ALA A 728 13.13 28.15 -43.08
C ALA A 728 14.06 27.65 -41.95
N ALA A 729 13.57 26.74 -41.10
CA ALA A 729 14.39 26.16 -40.03
C ALA A 729 15.49 25.23 -40.57
N VAL A 730 15.27 24.56 -41.70
CA VAL A 730 16.30 23.74 -42.36
C VAL A 730 17.37 24.64 -42.97
N VAL A 731 16.98 25.74 -43.61
CA VAL A 731 17.91 26.74 -44.18
C VAL A 731 18.73 27.42 -43.08
N GLU A 732 18.11 27.80 -41.96
CA GLU A 732 18.81 28.38 -40.81
C GLU A 732 19.84 27.39 -40.22
N ALA A 733 19.48 26.11 -40.13
CA ALA A 733 20.39 25.07 -39.66
C ALA A 733 21.55 24.79 -40.61
N SER A 734 21.35 24.92 -41.93
CA SER A 734 22.43 24.76 -42.93
C SER A 734 23.36 25.98 -42.99
N LEU A 735 22.83 27.19 -42.76
CA LEU A 735 23.62 28.43 -42.73
C LEU A 735 24.45 28.59 -41.45
N GLY A 736 23.98 28.08 -40.30
CA GLY A 736 24.75 28.06 -39.04
C GLY A 736 25.97 27.15 -39.02
N ALA A 737 26.21 26.39 -40.10
CA ALA A 737 27.40 25.55 -40.29
C ALA A 737 28.50 26.23 -41.14
N GLY A 738 28.26 27.46 -41.64
CA GLY A 738 29.23 28.24 -42.42
C GLY A 738 30.06 29.21 -41.56
N GLU A 739 31.30 29.48 -41.97
CA GLU A 739 32.21 30.45 -41.35
C GLU A 739 31.60 31.87 -41.31
N PRO A 740 31.88 32.67 -40.26
CA PRO A 740 31.31 34.01 -40.12
C PRO A 740 31.99 35.00 -41.07
N GLY A 741 31.27 35.50 -42.08
CA GLY A 741 31.77 36.63 -42.89
C GLY A 741 31.09 36.91 -44.24
N GLU A 742 30.32 35.99 -44.81
CA GLU A 742 29.68 36.21 -46.12
C GLU A 742 28.23 36.76 -46.01
N PRO A 743 27.84 37.77 -46.81
CA PRO A 743 26.47 38.25 -46.84
C PRO A 743 25.54 37.19 -47.43
N VAL A 744 24.63 36.69 -46.59
CA VAL A 744 23.59 35.71 -46.94
C VAL A 744 22.59 36.33 -47.92
N ARG A 745 22.77 36.07 -49.23
CA ARG A 745 21.65 36.14 -50.18
C ARG A 745 20.63 35.09 -49.78
N ALA A 746 19.33 35.40 -49.93
CA ALA A 746 18.23 34.49 -49.66
C ALA A 746 18.47 33.12 -50.33
N ALA A 747 19.05 32.19 -49.57
CA ALA A 747 19.45 30.89 -50.08
C ALA A 747 18.17 30.08 -50.25
N ALA A 748 17.78 29.85 -51.49
CA ALA A 748 16.85 28.78 -51.82
C ALA A 748 17.48 27.45 -51.36
N LEU A 749 16.65 26.50 -50.91
CA LEU A 749 17.09 25.13 -50.71
C LEU A 749 17.72 24.64 -52.02
N PRO A 750 18.88 23.96 -52.00
CA PRO A 750 19.48 23.45 -53.22
C PRO A 750 18.52 22.46 -53.91
N ASP A 751 18.53 22.45 -55.24
CA ASP A 751 17.51 21.77 -56.08
C ASP A 751 17.42 20.24 -55.87
N ASP A 752 18.43 19.65 -55.21
CA ASP A 752 18.52 18.24 -54.85
C ASP A 752 17.78 17.89 -53.54
N VAL A 753 17.28 18.89 -52.80
CA VAL A 753 16.61 18.71 -51.51
C VAL A 753 15.09 18.76 -51.65
N VAL A 754 14.42 17.68 -51.22
CA VAL A 754 12.96 17.65 -51.13
C VAL A 754 12.48 18.57 -49.99
N SER A 755 11.83 19.69 -50.34
CA SER A 755 11.31 20.67 -49.39
C SER A 755 10.01 20.21 -48.73
N ALA A 756 9.74 20.63 -47.48
CA ALA A 756 8.44 20.41 -46.86
C ALA A 756 7.32 21.12 -47.64
N SER A 757 7.61 22.25 -48.30
CA SER A 757 6.66 22.96 -49.18
C SER A 757 6.22 22.13 -50.38
N SER A 758 7.11 21.37 -51.00
CA SER A 758 6.76 20.44 -52.10
C SER A 758 5.83 19.31 -51.62
N VAL A 759 6.12 18.73 -50.45
CA VAL A 759 5.28 17.70 -49.82
C VAL A 759 3.91 18.27 -49.44
N ALA A 760 3.85 19.50 -48.93
CA ALA A 760 2.59 20.18 -48.60
C ALA A 760 1.72 20.41 -49.83
N ALA A 761 2.31 20.92 -50.92
CA ALA A 761 1.61 21.17 -52.16
C ALA A 761 1.05 19.88 -52.78
N ALA A 762 1.83 18.81 -52.77
CA ALA A 762 1.43 17.52 -53.30
C ALA A 762 0.34 16.85 -52.44
N VAL A 763 0.40 16.99 -51.10
CA VAL A 763 -0.68 16.54 -50.20
C VAL A 763 -1.96 17.36 -50.42
N ASP A 764 -1.88 18.68 -50.57
CA ASP A 764 -3.05 19.52 -50.81
C ASP A 764 -3.71 19.20 -52.17
N ALA A 765 -2.92 18.90 -53.21
CA ALA A 765 -3.42 18.45 -54.50
C ALA A 765 -4.22 17.13 -54.40
N VAL A 766 -3.79 16.18 -53.57
CA VAL A 766 -4.51 14.91 -53.36
C VAL A 766 -5.73 15.08 -52.43
N VAL A 767 -5.66 15.98 -51.44
CA VAL A 767 -6.73 16.17 -50.46
C VAL A 767 -7.89 17.02 -51.01
N PHE A 768 -7.58 18.02 -51.85
CA PHE A 768 -8.55 18.97 -52.39
C PHE A 768 -8.77 18.85 -53.90
N GLY A 769 -8.08 17.91 -54.56
CA GLY A 769 -8.23 17.64 -55.99
C GLY A 769 -9.53 16.90 -56.34
N PRO A 770 -9.93 16.91 -57.62
CA PRO A 770 -11.12 16.18 -58.08
C PRO A 770 -10.90 14.67 -58.08
N GLY A 771 -11.91 13.90 -57.64
CA GLY A 771 -11.90 12.44 -57.62
C GLY A 771 -11.34 11.82 -56.33
N GLU A 772 -11.19 10.50 -56.31
CA GLU A 772 -10.64 9.77 -55.15
C GLU A 772 -9.11 9.81 -55.07
N GLY A 773 -8.43 10.42 -56.06
CA GLY A 773 -6.97 10.53 -56.14
C GLY A 773 -6.28 9.24 -56.62
N ASP A 774 -5.03 9.35 -57.08
CA ASP A 774 -4.22 8.21 -57.50
C ASP A 774 -3.55 7.51 -56.29
N PRO A 775 -3.83 6.21 -56.04
CA PRO A 775 -3.17 5.44 -55.00
C PRO A 775 -1.64 5.38 -55.16
N ALA A 776 -1.12 5.25 -56.39
CA ALA A 776 0.31 5.10 -56.64
C ALA A 776 1.07 6.41 -56.38
N ALA A 777 0.54 7.55 -56.84
CA ALA A 777 1.07 8.88 -56.50
C ALA A 777 1.05 9.14 -54.99
N THR A 778 0.04 8.64 -54.26
CA THR A 778 -0.06 8.82 -52.80
C THR A 778 0.93 7.96 -52.03
N ASP A 779 1.26 6.77 -52.53
CA ASP A 779 2.31 5.94 -51.96
C ASP A 779 3.70 6.57 -52.20
N ALA A 780 3.91 7.22 -53.35
CA ALA A 780 5.13 8.00 -53.63
C ALA A 780 5.31 9.22 -52.71
N LEU A 781 4.21 9.85 -52.24
CA LEU A 781 4.27 10.94 -51.25
C LEU A 781 4.97 10.52 -49.94
N HIS A 782 4.89 9.24 -49.58
CA HIS A 782 5.58 8.74 -48.39
C HIS A 782 7.11 8.84 -48.56
N GLY A 783 7.62 8.45 -49.73
CA GLY A 783 9.04 8.58 -50.07
C GLY A 783 9.52 10.03 -50.06
N HIS A 784 8.72 10.96 -50.60
CA HIS A 784 9.05 12.39 -50.57
C HIS A 784 9.09 12.95 -49.13
N ALA A 785 8.15 12.55 -48.28
CA ALA A 785 8.16 12.94 -46.88
C ALA A 785 9.34 12.33 -46.09
N GLU A 786 9.76 11.09 -46.40
CA GLU A 786 10.95 10.47 -45.80
C GLU A 786 12.25 11.15 -46.26
N ALA A 787 12.34 11.56 -47.53
CA ALA A 787 13.45 12.35 -48.05
C ALA A 787 13.56 13.69 -47.32
N ALA A 788 12.45 14.44 -47.21
CA ALA A 788 12.39 15.69 -46.47
C ALA A 788 12.80 15.52 -44.99
N LEU A 789 12.35 14.45 -44.33
CA LEU A 789 12.77 14.14 -42.96
C LEU A 789 14.25 13.78 -42.84
N THR A 790 14.81 13.10 -43.84
CA THR A 790 16.22 12.73 -43.85
C THR A 790 17.08 13.99 -43.89
N THR A 791 16.72 14.97 -44.72
CA THR A 791 17.35 16.30 -44.76
C THR A 791 17.24 17.03 -43.42
N MET A 792 16.07 17.05 -42.79
CA MET A 792 15.92 17.66 -41.45
C MET A 792 16.80 16.96 -40.41
N ARG A 793 17.01 15.64 -40.53
CA ARG A 793 17.81 14.85 -39.60
C ARG A 793 19.30 15.06 -39.81
N THR A 794 19.77 15.20 -41.05
CA THR A 794 21.19 15.45 -41.34
C THR A 794 21.64 16.79 -40.76
N GLY A 795 20.79 17.81 -40.79
CA GLY A 795 21.05 19.14 -40.21
C GLY A 795 21.06 19.23 -38.68
N VAL A 796 20.74 18.17 -37.93
CA VAL A 796 20.74 18.20 -36.45
C VAL A 796 21.76 17.24 -35.82
N GLY A 797 22.29 17.62 -34.66
CA GLY A 797 23.28 16.84 -33.90
C GLY A 797 22.80 15.46 -33.43
N ARG A 798 23.75 14.54 -33.18
CA ARG A 798 23.52 13.12 -32.82
C ARG A 798 22.54 12.94 -31.64
N TRP A 799 22.65 13.78 -30.61
CA TRP A 799 21.77 13.74 -29.43
C TRP A 799 20.33 14.18 -29.73
N THR A 800 20.12 15.13 -30.63
CA THR A 800 18.78 15.57 -31.04
C THR A 800 18.09 14.47 -31.85
N ARG A 801 18.83 13.75 -32.70
CA ARG A 801 18.33 12.58 -33.43
C ARG A 801 17.87 11.47 -32.47
N LEU A 802 18.71 11.11 -31.50
CA LEU A 802 18.39 10.08 -30.51
C LEU A 802 17.17 10.47 -29.65
N ARG A 803 17.07 11.75 -29.24
CA ARG A 803 15.90 12.26 -28.52
C ARG A 803 14.62 12.19 -29.36
N SER A 804 14.71 12.53 -30.65
CA SER A 804 13.57 12.42 -31.58
C SER A 804 13.14 10.96 -31.75
N ASP A 805 14.09 10.03 -31.86
CA ASP A 805 13.80 8.60 -31.92
C ASP A 805 13.09 8.08 -30.67
N ALA A 806 13.46 8.61 -29.50
CA ALA A 806 12.87 8.31 -28.22
C ALA A 806 11.61 9.13 -27.86
N ASP A 807 11.12 10.00 -28.76
CA ASP A 807 9.90 10.79 -28.50
C ASP A 807 8.65 9.99 -28.90
N PRO A 808 7.74 9.66 -27.95
CA PRO A 808 6.50 8.94 -28.25
C PRO A 808 5.41 9.84 -28.84
N ARG A 809 5.53 11.17 -28.81
CA ARG A 809 4.48 12.10 -29.26
C ARG A 809 3.98 11.86 -30.69
N PRO A 810 4.84 11.56 -31.69
CA PRO A 810 4.38 11.24 -33.04
C PRO A 810 3.37 10.09 -33.08
N LEU A 811 3.45 9.11 -32.16
CA LEU A 811 2.52 7.97 -32.08
C LEU A 811 1.09 8.36 -31.68
N LEU A 812 0.90 9.47 -30.98
CA LEU A 812 -0.42 9.89 -30.47
C LEU A 812 -1.21 10.82 -31.42
N VAL A 813 -0.67 11.13 -32.60
CA VAL A 813 -1.35 11.98 -33.58
C VAL A 813 -2.61 11.28 -34.10
N ARG A 814 -3.81 11.67 -33.66
CA ARG A 814 -5.08 11.03 -34.08
C ARG A 814 -5.32 11.15 -35.60
N ARG A 815 -6.02 10.17 -36.17
CA ARG A 815 -6.58 10.19 -37.53
C ARG A 815 -7.68 11.25 -37.63
N GLU A 816 -7.70 12.05 -38.69
CA GLU A 816 -8.90 12.81 -39.05
C GLU A 816 -9.97 11.81 -39.49
N ARG A 817 -11.12 11.82 -38.82
CA ARG A 817 -12.33 11.28 -39.44
C ARG A 817 -12.71 12.28 -40.53
N THR A 818 -12.19 12.11 -41.73
CA THR A 818 -12.70 12.81 -42.91
C THR A 818 -14.19 12.48 -43.03
N GLY A 819 -15.01 13.52 -43.14
CA GLY A 819 -16.46 13.48 -42.95
C GLY A 819 -17.23 12.73 -44.03
N ALA A 820 -17.10 11.40 -44.08
CA ALA A 820 -18.06 10.55 -44.78
C ALA A 820 -19.41 10.46 -44.01
N SER A 821 -19.46 10.89 -42.75
CA SER A 821 -20.68 10.84 -41.92
C SER A 821 -21.54 12.11 -41.96
N LEU A 822 -21.28 13.07 -42.85
CA LEU A 822 -22.17 14.24 -43.05
C LEU A 822 -23.17 14.03 -44.22
N ALA A 823 -23.09 12.91 -44.94
CA ALA A 823 -24.02 12.59 -46.02
C ALA A 823 -25.40 12.10 -45.53
N TRP A 824 -25.53 11.62 -44.29
CA TRP A 824 -26.81 11.10 -43.79
C TRP A 824 -27.84 12.20 -43.46
N TRP A 825 -27.39 13.41 -43.14
CA TRP A 825 -28.27 14.55 -42.86
C TRP A 825 -28.94 15.16 -44.11
N ARG A 826 -28.43 14.88 -45.33
CA ARG A 826 -29.05 15.33 -46.59
C ARG A 826 -30.22 14.46 -47.06
N ARG A 827 -30.55 13.37 -46.35
CA ARG A 827 -31.68 12.47 -46.67
C ARG A 827 -32.94 12.69 -45.82
N LEU A 828 -33.01 13.75 -45.02
CA LEU A 828 -34.26 14.17 -44.36
C LEU A 828 -34.85 15.37 -45.12
N ARG A 829 -35.50 15.08 -46.26
CA ARG A 829 -36.50 16.00 -46.82
C ARG A 829 -37.72 15.96 -45.90
N LEU A 830 -38.06 17.10 -45.32
CA LEU A 830 -39.31 17.32 -44.59
C LEU A 830 -40.51 17.03 -45.50
N PRO A 831 -41.59 16.37 -45.02
CA PRO A 831 -42.86 16.35 -45.74
C PRO A 831 -43.48 17.75 -45.74
N ASN A 832 -43.97 18.20 -46.89
CA ASN A 832 -44.72 19.45 -47.04
C ASN A 832 -45.96 19.43 -46.14
N LEU A 833 -46.11 20.46 -45.29
CA LEU A 833 -47.39 20.80 -44.66
C LEU A 833 -48.30 21.48 -45.68
N PRO A 834 -49.60 21.15 -45.75
CA PRO A 834 -50.54 21.84 -46.63
C PRO A 834 -50.85 23.24 -46.08
N ARG A 835 -50.88 24.22 -46.98
CA ARG A 835 -51.29 25.61 -46.71
C ARG A 835 -52.76 25.65 -46.27
N ARG A 836 -53.03 26.38 -45.18
CA ARG A 836 -54.36 26.84 -44.78
C ARG A 836 -54.94 27.73 -45.89
N GLY A 837 -56.05 27.31 -46.49
CA GLY A 837 -57.00 28.16 -47.21
C GLY A 837 -58.00 28.76 -46.22
N GLY A 838 -58.40 30.01 -46.46
CA GLY A 838 -59.26 30.81 -45.59
C GLY A 838 -60.74 30.42 -45.61
N SER A 839 -61.45 30.96 -44.61
CA SER A 839 -62.87 31.36 -44.51
C SER A 839 -63.82 30.87 -45.61
N ASP A 840 -65.01 30.34 -45.33
CA ASP A 840 -66.06 30.97 -44.52
C ASP A 840 -67.23 29.95 -44.20
N PRO A 841 -68.42 30.32 -43.67
CA PRO A 841 -68.99 29.75 -42.45
C PRO A 841 -70.12 28.70 -42.63
N THR A 842 -70.52 28.10 -41.50
CA THR A 842 -71.76 27.35 -41.17
C THR A 842 -73.04 27.87 -41.85
N PRO A 843 -74.17 27.12 -41.98
CA PRO A 843 -74.69 26.16 -40.98
C PRO A 843 -75.49 24.93 -41.48
N ALA A 844 -75.59 23.91 -40.63
CA ALA A 844 -76.80 23.15 -40.24
C ALA A 844 -76.38 22.00 -39.32
#